data_AF-A0A2H3GF27-F1
#
_entry.id   AF-A0A2H3GF27-F1
#
_cell.length_a   1.000
_cell.length_b   1.000
_cell.length_c   1.000
_cell.angle_alpha   90.00
_cell.angle_beta   90.00
_cell.angle_gamma   90.00
#
_symmetry.space_group_name_H-M   'P 1'
#
loop_
_entity.id
_entity.type
_entity.pdbx_description
1 polymer ?
#
loop_
_entity_poly.entity_id
_entity_poly.type
_entity_poly.pdbx_seq_one_letter_code
_entity_poly.pdbx_strand_id
1 'polypeptide(L)'
;MSPSTIEPGRGLDVLDELPIRMYRQNAGPVAGNSAGRHSVYLPTTEVTNTNRQSEPRIMISQVPICDDRHWKKPLCHDDDSDDSDYSVSSSLADVMSQVWNENENLQQLPHESRVGFEGRLSQLPCKNLDAVTIQLKQGKEHNVAPHPALAGNLSTIWPSCPVEMDHAPLIIKWELHRVARHCSVVLENASIQYSPLWEDQSVFRDALKGIPCFQGKTFPEACDTEVWLRGLADSSHSGEVVVFKAVLRLDPKTGDARLDFELPALEKSCRLSRKFAPDRFIDLKLRIGNRAKAEADNLDLALARWLVRSRHPFLSRKWAAFFIDEFKSKNAKVTPASEFAEERQVILFAEQGQGIESCVVSLAMLTQAQIPIRATCYRSTMLNWLLQTDQNLDQPYMKLFHRISQGLSKTTPTVVLEKKQLRNYLMDEESPTGNVMNDGIGRVSLALMRKVQHALGLDYLPSAIQGRIGSAKGIWVLDIGTQPSRIWIETYKSQEKWNCDWEDPQHRTLEILTRSAGLEIAQLNHQFISILESQSVNRQLTRTAIVKHMKNHLQMSLDSAKEAMKHPELFRKWIHETSYPSYGGKAESWFVGGLPKGWPEQMSFLSDGGFNPLQLGFLHNLVLNHMESQLKETKNKMKIKINQSTWALIIVDFQRVLGPDEVQLCFSSPFNDGLEDRYDLEGFDVLVARCPAHLPSDIQKVKAVYKPELRHLKDVIVFPCTGQEPLADKLSGGDYDGDKAWICWDKDIVDNFRNAEVPTKPSFDGYFEPNKRTVKSLISMHGQSNFLDHLLEEAFTFHLAPKFVGICTNYKERLAYHKDSLDVSSVLNMSWLLSTLVDQTKSGFMFNDKIWRRFQKEYCENQIFLKRPAYKDDSIGSISEPCHILDFLKCTIQELIQQGLTDLHRYRSDQNGNGGPLVLSTFDKDLISYWNEFEAGAKNLICEQDPASNWLLELRSNLEREIHQCASCWVEMMSGPDGRDHYLDKAASVYERWDSISPQITTRSVSAGFMSWILTRPFNHSPLLETWQLLKASLTFKLYHGKRPKFVWQIAGRQLQFIKSTRAKAPIPVISRTYKVLRPDGKRIAQHCVSEDGVLAENISIPD
;
A
#
# COMPACT_ATOMS: atom_id res chain seq x y z
N MET A 1 -11.82 15.13 72.04
CA MET A 1 -12.73 15.67 73.07
C MET A 1 -14.16 15.34 72.66
N SER A 2 -15.05 15.09 73.62
CA SER A 2 -16.41 14.55 73.44
C SER A 2 -17.48 15.66 73.64
N PRO A 3 -18.81 15.43 73.59
CA PRO A 3 -19.59 14.19 73.32
C PRO A 3 -20.86 14.40 72.42
N SER A 4 -21.84 13.47 72.55
CA SER A 4 -23.30 13.53 72.23
C SER A 4 -23.75 12.93 70.87
N THR A 5 -24.16 11.64 70.81
CA THR A 5 -25.51 11.00 71.04
C THR A 5 -26.44 11.02 69.80
N ILE A 6 -27.28 10.01 69.47
CA ILE A 6 -27.87 8.88 70.22
C ILE A 6 -28.20 7.67 69.28
N GLU A 7 -28.52 6.49 69.83
CA GLU A 7 -28.92 5.20 69.17
C GLU A 7 -30.25 4.68 69.81
N PRO A 8 -30.91 3.53 69.46
CA PRO A 8 -30.82 2.58 68.32
C PRO A 8 -32.20 2.11 67.75
N GLY A 9 -32.26 1.03 66.96
CA GLY A 9 -33.51 0.30 66.62
C GLY A 9 -33.30 -1.04 65.86
N ARG A 10 -34.13 -2.08 66.10
CA ARG A 10 -34.04 -3.44 65.49
C ARG A 10 -35.43 -4.02 65.12
N GLY A 11 -35.44 -4.96 64.15
CA GLY A 11 -36.57 -5.81 63.71
C GLY A 11 -36.39 -6.13 62.21
N LEU A 12 -36.13 -7.33 61.67
CA LEU A 12 -36.51 -8.75 61.91
C LEU A 12 -37.93 -9.15 61.48
N ASP A 13 -37.95 -10.21 60.65
CA ASP A 13 -39.03 -11.07 60.12
C ASP A 13 -40.18 -10.41 59.30
N VAL A 14 -40.66 -10.88 58.13
CA VAL A 14 -40.73 -12.19 57.41
C VAL A 14 -42.09 -12.90 57.55
N LEU A 15 -42.84 -12.95 56.44
CA LEU A 15 -44.08 -13.74 56.18
C LEU A 15 -45.32 -13.35 57.04
N ASP A 16 -46.57 -13.67 56.70
CA ASP A 16 -47.14 -14.47 55.58
C ASP A 16 -48.58 -13.98 55.19
N GLU A 17 -49.27 -14.76 54.35
CA GLU A 17 -50.74 -14.78 54.08
C GLU A 17 -51.39 -13.69 53.18
N LEU A 18 -51.44 -13.98 51.87
CA LEU A 18 -52.63 -14.38 51.06
C LEU A 18 -54.05 -14.39 51.74
N PRO A 19 -55.21 -14.59 51.01
CA PRO A 19 -55.42 -14.92 49.58
C PRO A 19 -56.63 -14.22 48.87
N ILE A 20 -57.00 -14.76 47.69
CA ILE A 20 -58.36 -14.80 47.05
C ILE A 20 -58.79 -13.63 46.13
N ARG A 21 -58.61 -13.79 44.81
CA ARG A 21 -59.69 -14.31 43.92
C ARG A 21 -59.15 -14.92 42.61
N MET A 22 -59.76 -16.03 42.21
CA MET A 22 -59.55 -16.81 40.96
C MET A 22 -60.78 -16.60 40.03
N TYR A 23 -60.94 -17.11 38.79
CA TYR A 23 -60.75 -18.48 38.30
C TYR A 23 -60.82 -18.62 36.75
N ARG A 24 -59.77 -19.20 36.11
CA ARG A 24 -59.73 -19.98 34.82
C ARG A 24 -60.30 -19.32 33.52
N GLN A 25 -60.10 -19.84 32.29
CA GLN A 25 -59.68 -21.18 31.82
C GLN A 25 -58.81 -21.14 30.52
N ASN A 26 -58.36 -22.29 30.02
CA ASN A 26 -57.26 -22.45 29.05
C ASN A 26 -57.70 -22.75 27.59
N ALA A 27 -56.72 -22.60 26.68
CA ALA A 27 -56.37 -23.45 25.52
C ALA A 27 -56.94 -23.13 24.12
N GLY A 28 -56.13 -23.47 23.09
CA GLY A 28 -56.59 -23.83 21.74
C GLY A 28 -56.10 -22.96 20.55
N PRO A 29 -55.26 -23.51 19.65
CA PRO A 29 -55.16 -23.12 18.24
C PRO A 29 -55.89 -24.11 17.30
N VAL A 30 -55.85 -23.85 15.98
CA VAL A 30 -56.19 -24.74 14.83
C VAL A 30 -57.65 -24.77 14.30
N ALA A 31 -57.77 -24.43 13.01
CA ALA A 31 -58.75 -24.81 11.95
C ALA A 31 -60.29 -24.73 12.15
N GLY A 32 -61.02 -24.51 11.05
CA GLY A 32 -62.48 -24.72 10.96
C GLY A 32 -63.16 -24.11 9.73
N ASN A 33 -63.59 -24.95 8.77
CA ASN A 33 -64.43 -24.52 7.64
C ASN A 33 -65.89 -24.28 8.08
N SER A 34 -66.58 -23.27 7.52
CA SER A 34 -67.61 -23.49 6.48
C SER A 34 -68.58 -22.31 6.20
N ALA A 35 -68.91 -22.15 4.92
CA ALA A 35 -70.17 -21.68 4.29
C ALA A 35 -71.08 -20.60 4.93
N GLY A 36 -71.43 -19.56 4.14
CA GLY A 36 -72.73 -18.87 4.30
C GLY A 36 -72.95 -17.50 3.65
N ARG A 37 -73.33 -17.46 2.35
CA ARG A 37 -74.20 -16.46 1.63
C ARG A 37 -74.16 -14.98 2.11
N HIS A 38 -73.77 -14.00 1.29
CA HIS A 38 -74.37 -13.58 0.00
C HIS A 38 -73.30 -12.81 -0.83
N SER A 39 -72.97 -13.10 -2.10
CA SER A 39 -73.75 -13.18 -3.37
C SER A 39 -74.08 -11.81 -4.00
N VAL A 40 -73.83 -11.66 -5.32
CA VAL A 40 -73.93 -10.45 -6.21
C VAL A 40 -72.64 -9.59 -6.26
N TYR A 41 -72.00 -9.31 -7.40
CA TYR A 41 -71.96 -9.98 -8.73
C TYR A 41 -70.61 -9.66 -9.46
N LEU A 42 -70.27 -10.46 -10.48
CA LEU A 42 -69.09 -10.37 -11.40
C LEU A 42 -69.33 -9.34 -12.55
N PRO A 43 -68.40 -9.03 -13.53
CA PRO A 43 -67.45 -9.97 -14.18
C PRO A 43 -66.10 -9.49 -14.84
N THR A 44 -65.17 -10.46 -15.07
CA THR A 44 -64.24 -10.66 -16.25
C THR A 44 -63.26 -9.54 -16.72
N THR A 45 -62.13 -9.75 -17.43
CA THR A 45 -61.31 -10.88 -17.99
C THR A 45 -59.88 -10.30 -18.21
N GLU A 46 -58.73 -10.98 -18.31
CA GLU A 46 -58.24 -12.27 -18.86
C GLU A 46 -57.97 -12.40 -20.39
N VAL A 47 -56.72 -12.80 -20.71
CA VAL A 47 -56.26 -13.75 -21.77
C VAL A 47 -56.07 -13.30 -23.26
N THR A 48 -54.77 -13.11 -23.60
CA THR A 48 -54.01 -13.43 -24.86
C THR A 48 -54.32 -12.85 -26.27
N ASN A 49 -53.21 -12.51 -26.97
CA ASN A 49 -52.91 -12.61 -28.42
C ASN A 49 -54.05 -12.70 -29.47
N THR A 50 -54.06 -11.81 -30.47
CA THR A 50 -53.66 -12.16 -31.87
C THR A 50 -53.51 -10.97 -32.84
N ASN A 51 -52.91 -11.28 -33.98
CA ASN A 51 -52.53 -10.49 -35.16
C ASN A 51 -53.55 -9.52 -35.83
N ARG A 52 -52.98 -8.44 -36.39
CA ARG A 52 -53.18 -7.85 -37.74
C ARG A 52 -54.34 -6.89 -38.09
N GLN A 53 -53.89 -5.78 -38.71
CA GLN A 53 -54.41 -5.10 -39.91
C GLN A 53 -55.77 -4.35 -39.88
N SER A 54 -55.66 -3.02 -39.91
CA SER A 54 -56.11 -2.26 -41.09
C SER A 54 -55.34 -0.93 -41.26
N GLU A 55 -54.65 -0.79 -42.40
CA GLU A 55 -54.15 0.48 -42.99
C GLU A 55 -55.33 1.41 -43.39
N PRO A 56 -55.15 2.75 -43.57
CA PRO A 56 -54.15 3.41 -44.44
C PRO A 56 -53.47 4.67 -43.82
N ARG A 57 -52.46 5.36 -44.42
CA ARG A 57 -51.69 5.17 -45.68
C ARG A 57 -50.31 5.87 -45.55
N ILE A 58 -49.25 5.19 -46.02
CA ILE A 58 -48.22 5.64 -47.01
C ILE A 58 -47.72 7.11 -46.94
N MET A 59 -46.43 7.48 -46.98
CA MET A 59 -45.07 6.86 -46.88
C MET A 59 -44.06 8.08 -46.73
N ILE A 60 -42.71 8.07 -46.81
CA ILE A 60 -41.68 7.11 -47.30
C ILE A 60 -40.31 7.29 -46.57
N SER A 61 -39.28 6.66 -47.13
CA SER A 61 -37.85 6.49 -46.77
C SER A 61 -36.91 7.66 -47.20
N GLN A 62 -35.57 7.64 -47.08
CA GLN A 62 -34.56 6.57 -46.83
C GLN A 62 -33.22 7.11 -46.26
N VAL A 63 -32.23 6.22 -46.09
CA VAL A 63 -30.80 6.39 -45.64
C VAL A 63 -29.86 6.69 -46.85
N PRO A 64 -28.48 6.73 -46.84
CA PRO A 64 -27.42 6.76 -45.79
C PRO A 64 -26.14 7.65 -46.12
N ILE A 65 -25.00 7.37 -45.46
CA ILE A 65 -23.57 7.42 -45.95
C ILE A 65 -22.68 8.69 -45.74
N CYS A 66 -21.47 8.41 -45.21
CA CYS A 66 -20.10 8.99 -45.29
C CYS A 66 -19.72 10.50 -45.33
N ASP A 67 -18.63 10.75 -44.58
CA ASP A 67 -17.38 11.49 -44.88
C ASP A 67 -17.23 13.04 -44.90
N ASP A 68 -16.10 13.41 -44.25
CA ASP A 68 -15.12 14.48 -44.53
C ASP A 68 -15.39 16.01 -44.34
N ARG A 69 -14.44 16.60 -43.58
CA ARG A 69 -13.79 17.94 -43.71
C ARG A 69 -14.51 19.27 -43.42
N HIS A 70 -13.87 19.95 -42.45
CA HIS A 70 -13.31 21.32 -42.54
C HIS A 70 -14.14 22.58 -42.15
N TRP A 71 -13.44 23.40 -41.34
CA TRP A 71 -13.32 24.88 -41.38
C TRP A 71 -14.28 25.80 -40.60
N LYS A 72 -13.62 26.59 -39.73
CA LYS A 72 -13.78 28.03 -39.41
C LYS A 72 -15.13 28.60 -38.91
N LYS A 73 -15.00 29.24 -37.74
CA LYS A 73 -15.39 30.64 -37.40
C LYS A 73 -16.45 31.34 -38.28
N PRO A 74 -17.53 31.88 -37.68
CA PRO A 74 -18.08 33.17 -38.08
C PRO A 74 -17.20 34.36 -37.61
N LEU A 75 -17.48 35.55 -38.16
CA LEU A 75 -16.87 36.85 -37.86
C LEU A 75 -17.98 37.94 -37.92
N CYS A 76 -17.63 39.23 -38.03
CA CYS A 76 -18.51 40.41 -38.29
C CYS A 76 -19.31 40.94 -37.07
N HIS A 77 -19.66 42.24 -36.93
CA HIS A 77 -19.14 43.53 -37.47
C HIS A 77 -19.78 44.70 -36.65
N ASP A 78 -19.19 45.90 -36.42
CA ASP A 78 -17.79 46.26 -36.10
C ASP A 78 -17.69 47.18 -34.84
N ASP A 79 -17.75 48.54 -34.78
CA ASP A 79 -17.76 49.66 -35.76
C ASP A 79 -17.47 51.05 -35.05
N ASP A 80 -17.49 52.18 -35.78
CA ASP A 80 -17.53 53.64 -35.37
C ASP A 80 -16.36 54.38 -34.61
N SER A 81 -15.61 55.23 -35.37
CA SER A 81 -15.18 56.64 -35.05
C SER A 81 -14.18 56.99 -33.90
N ASP A 82 -13.33 58.04 -33.98
CA ASP A 82 -12.63 58.74 -35.09
C ASP A 82 -11.48 59.64 -34.54
N ASP A 83 -10.52 60.06 -35.38
CA ASP A 83 -9.45 61.11 -35.18
C ASP A 83 -8.58 61.12 -33.89
N SER A 84 -7.36 61.69 -33.82
CA SER A 84 -6.22 61.98 -34.73
C SER A 84 -4.98 62.14 -33.80
N ASP A 85 -3.71 61.86 -34.17
CA ASP A 85 -2.86 62.70 -35.04
C ASP A 85 -1.52 61.97 -35.43
N TYR A 86 -0.72 62.58 -36.31
CA TYR A 86 0.48 62.07 -37.01
C TYR A 86 1.81 62.17 -36.19
N SER A 87 3.01 61.61 -36.52
CA SER A 87 3.55 60.84 -37.67
C SER A 87 4.96 60.20 -37.40
N VAL A 88 5.35 59.18 -38.19
CA VAL A 88 6.70 58.96 -38.84
C VAL A 88 7.96 58.71 -37.96
N SER A 89 9.05 58.11 -38.49
CA SER A 89 9.27 56.69 -38.88
C SER A 89 10.72 56.46 -39.40
N SER A 90 11.32 55.28 -39.13
CA SER A 90 12.60 54.80 -39.71
C SER A 90 13.86 55.62 -39.35
N SER A 91 15.10 55.21 -39.59
CA SER A 91 15.71 53.96 -40.12
C SER A 91 16.99 53.67 -39.30
N LEU A 92 17.55 52.46 -39.19
CA LEU A 92 18.17 51.61 -40.23
C LEU A 92 19.18 52.32 -41.17
N ALA A 93 19.81 53.42 -40.73
CA ALA A 93 20.80 54.19 -41.51
C ALA A 93 22.25 54.19 -40.96
N ASP A 94 22.50 53.80 -39.71
CA ASP A 94 23.87 53.53 -39.21
C ASP A 94 24.31 52.11 -39.60
N VAL A 95 24.43 51.90 -40.91
CA VAL A 95 24.68 50.59 -41.53
C VAL A 95 26.11 50.10 -41.27
N MET A 96 26.23 48.82 -40.91
CA MET A 96 27.50 48.10 -40.87
C MET A 96 28.19 48.05 -42.25
N SER A 97 29.15 48.93 -42.47
CA SER A 97 30.18 48.82 -43.52
C SER A 97 31.54 49.26 -42.92
N GLN A 98 32.46 48.32 -42.70
CA GLN A 98 33.55 47.99 -43.64
C GLN A 98 34.57 49.13 -43.85
N VAL A 99 35.74 49.01 -43.23
CA VAL A 99 37.06 48.88 -43.92
C VAL A 99 37.95 47.97 -43.04
N TRP A 100 38.87 47.24 -43.66
CA TRP A 100 39.76 46.24 -43.06
C TRP A 100 41.21 46.62 -43.41
N ASN A 101 42.12 46.72 -42.43
CA ASN A 101 43.56 46.33 -42.54
C ASN A 101 44.46 46.74 -41.33
N GLU A 102 45.12 45.73 -40.77
CA GLU A 102 46.58 45.57 -40.55
C GLU A 102 47.46 46.54 -39.72
N ASN A 103 48.38 45.91 -38.95
CA ASN A 103 49.74 46.32 -38.57
C ASN A 103 49.98 47.45 -37.54
N GLU A 104 51.11 47.49 -36.82
CA GLU A 104 51.88 46.43 -36.12
C GLU A 104 52.89 47.04 -35.11
N ASN A 105 53.25 46.29 -34.06
CA ASN A 105 54.56 46.25 -33.36
C ASN A 105 55.23 47.47 -32.63
N LEU A 106 55.62 47.17 -31.36
CA LEU A 106 56.97 47.32 -30.74
C LEU A 106 57.39 48.45 -29.74
N GLN A 107 57.77 47.99 -28.52
CA GLN A 107 58.73 48.55 -27.52
C GLN A 107 58.30 49.80 -26.68
N GLN A 108 58.91 50.19 -25.53
CA GLN A 108 60.15 49.80 -24.81
C GLN A 108 59.97 49.54 -23.27
N LEU A 109 61.00 48.98 -22.64
CA LEU A 109 61.23 48.74 -21.19
C LEU A 109 62.11 49.88 -20.58
N PRO A 110 62.18 50.11 -19.25
CA PRO A 110 63.11 49.33 -18.39
C PRO A 110 62.79 49.18 -16.87
N HIS A 111 63.60 48.30 -16.25
CA HIS A 111 64.18 48.22 -14.88
C HIS A 111 64.02 49.42 -13.88
N GLU A 112 64.19 49.28 -12.55
CA GLU A 112 65.07 48.36 -11.76
C GLU A 112 64.77 48.26 -10.23
N SER A 113 65.37 47.24 -9.57
CA SER A 113 65.88 47.22 -8.16
C SER A 113 64.93 47.26 -6.92
N ARG A 114 65.46 47.10 -5.69
CA ARG A 114 65.67 45.83 -4.91
C ARG A 114 65.92 46.12 -3.41
N VAL A 115 65.52 45.23 -2.47
CA VAL A 115 65.86 45.23 -1.01
C VAL A 115 65.25 46.41 -0.21
N GLY A 116 64.83 46.36 1.07
CA GLY A 116 64.69 45.29 2.09
C GLY A 116 65.40 45.63 3.44
N PHE A 117 64.78 45.42 4.62
CA PHE A 117 65.47 45.18 5.92
C PHE A 117 64.52 44.74 7.07
N GLU A 118 65.10 44.24 8.17
CA GLU A 118 64.44 43.62 9.35
C GLU A 118 64.17 44.61 10.53
N GLY A 119 63.34 44.23 11.53
CA GLY A 119 62.93 45.15 12.62
C GLY A 119 62.36 44.56 13.95
N ARG A 120 63.07 43.59 14.54
CA ARG A 120 63.02 43.09 15.94
C ARG A 120 62.07 43.71 17.02
N LEU A 121 61.23 42.82 17.58
CA LEU A 121 61.21 42.32 18.98
C LEU A 121 61.12 43.25 20.21
N SER A 122 60.02 43.09 20.96
CA SER A 122 59.95 43.07 22.44
C SER A 122 58.63 42.42 22.89
N GLN A 123 58.40 42.03 24.14
CA GLN A 123 59.06 41.08 25.05
C GLN A 123 57.97 40.68 26.10
N LEU A 124 58.15 39.57 26.82
CA LEU A 124 57.19 38.94 27.76
C LEU A 124 57.27 39.58 29.19
N PRO A 125 56.48 39.20 30.25
CA PRO A 125 55.67 37.97 30.42
C PRO A 125 54.30 37.99 31.18
N CYS A 126 53.50 36.99 30.86
CA CYS A 126 52.65 36.08 31.68
C CYS A 126 52.10 36.45 33.07
N LYS A 127 50.84 36.02 33.30
CA LYS A 127 50.43 35.20 34.46
C LYS A 127 49.28 34.25 34.08
N ASN A 128 49.25 33.04 34.66
CA ASN A 128 48.36 31.94 34.27
C ASN A 128 47.15 31.78 35.20
N LEU A 129 46.11 31.10 34.72
CA LEU A 129 45.39 30.05 35.45
C LEU A 129 44.71 29.10 34.45
N ASP A 130 44.69 27.80 34.76
CA ASP A 130 44.59 26.74 33.76
C ASP A 130 43.16 26.25 33.46
N ALA A 131 42.92 25.86 32.20
CA ALA A 131 41.77 25.07 31.77
C ALA A 131 42.18 24.08 30.66
N VAL A 132 41.59 22.88 30.64
CA VAL A 132 42.11 21.73 29.88
C VAL A 132 41.81 21.85 28.37
N THR A 133 42.88 21.97 27.56
CA THR A 133 42.80 22.08 26.11
C THR A 133 42.57 20.72 25.42
N ILE A 134 41.41 20.55 24.79
CA ILE A 134 41.28 19.65 23.62
C ILE A 134 41.64 20.47 22.37
N GLN A 135 42.66 20.07 21.62
CA GLN A 135 43.20 20.87 20.52
C GLN A 135 42.29 20.89 19.28
N LEU A 136 41.53 21.97 19.12
CA LEU A 136 40.98 22.38 17.83
C LEU A 136 42.10 22.90 16.91
N LYS A 137 42.53 22.10 15.93
CA LYS A 137 43.38 22.58 14.83
C LYS A 137 42.51 23.27 13.78
N GLN A 138 42.54 24.60 13.77
CA GLN A 138 42.07 25.40 12.63
C GLN A 138 43.04 25.30 11.44
N GLY A 139 42.56 25.64 10.24
CA GLY A 139 43.43 26.14 9.17
C GLY A 139 44.17 25.11 8.31
N LYS A 140 43.44 24.21 7.66
CA LYS A 140 43.79 23.70 6.31
C LYS A 140 42.58 23.02 5.67
N GLU A 141 42.34 23.29 4.38
CA GLU A 141 41.48 22.45 3.56
C GLU A 141 42.17 21.10 3.36
N HIS A 142 41.78 20.10 4.15
CA HIS A 142 42.18 18.74 3.88
C HIS A 142 41.25 18.16 2.82
N ASN A 143 41.77 18.09 1.59
CA ASN A 143 41.49 16.97 0.69
C ASN A 143 41.92 15.68 1.40
N VAL A 144 41.10 15.23 2.34
CA VAL A 144 41.15 13.86 2.85
C VAL A 144 40.82 12.98 1.66
N ALA A 145 41.76 12.11 1.27
CA ALA A 145 41.53 11.18 0.17
C ALA A 145 40.25 10.38 0.43
N PRO A 146 39.46 10.03 -0.61
CA PRO A 146 38.29 9.18 -0.43
C PRO A 146 38.70 7.91 0.32
N HIS A 147 37.87 7.49 1.28
CA HIS A 147 38.10 6.28 2.07
C HIS A 147 38.46 5.12 1.12
N PRO A 148 39.50 4.29 1.38
CA PRO A 148 40.05 3.39 0.37
C PRO A 148 39.02 2.41 -0.22
N ALA A 149 38.02 1.98 0.56
CA ALA A 149 36.89 1.16 0.09
C ALA A 149 35.90 1.88 -0.87
N LEU A 150 36.06 3.19 -1.10
CA LEU A 150 35.23 4.04 -1.96
C LEU A 150 36.06 4.73 -3.08
N ALA A 151 37.38 4.56 -3.09
CA ALA A 151 38.25 5.17 -4.08
C ALA A 151 38.18 4.41 -5.43
N GLY A 152 38.06 5.13 -6.55
CA GLY A 152 37.98 4.56 -7.90
C GLY A 152 36.56 4.21 -8.35
N ASN A 153 35.87 3.31 -7.64
CA ASN A 153 34.58 2.77 -8.12
C ASN A 153 33.39 3.74 -8.02
N LEU A 154 33.36 4.66 -7.04
CA LEU A 154 32.24 5.62 -6.93
C LEU A 154 32.10 6.57 -8.13
N SER A 155 33.18 6.72 -8.93
CA SER A 155 33.22 7.56 -10.13
C SER A 155 32.45 6.97 -11.31
N THR A 156 32.31 5.64 -11.37
CA THR A 156 31.82 4.89 -12.54
C THR A 156 30.47 4.18 -12.30
N ILE A 157 29.85 4.39 -11.13
CA ILE A 157 28.49 3.89 -10.79
C ILE A 157 27.43 4.33 -11.81
N TRP A 158 27.56 5.56 -12.29
CA TRP A 158 26.50 6.26 -13.01
C TRP A 158 26.59 5.92 -14.49
N PRO A 159 25.59 5.20 -15.05
CA PRO A 159 25.66 4.79 -16.45
C PRO A 159 25.51 6.01 -17.36
N SER A 160 26.42 6.07 -18.33
CA SER A 160 26.40 6.97 -19.47
C SER A 160 25.18 6.68 -20.34
N CYS A 161 24.48 7.76 -20.73
CA CYS A 161 23.44 7.71 -21.74
C CYS A 161 24.07 8.05 -23.10
N PRO A 162 23.75 7.33 -24.20
CA PRO A 162 24.15 7.73 -25.54
C PRO A 162 23.69 9.16 -25.85
N VAL A 163 24.50 9.93 -26.58
CA VAL A 163 24.21 11.34 -26.91
C VAL A 163 23.03 11.42 -27.88
N GLU A 164 22.90 10.43 -28.76
CA GLU A 164 21.80 10.25 -29.71
C GLU A 164 20.46 9.93 -29.03
N MET A 165 20.48 9.64 -27.72
CA MET A 165 19.31 9.50 -26.87
C MET A 165 18.96 10.79 -26.11
N ASP A 166 19.71 11.89 -26.24
CA ASP A 166 19.52 13.07 -25.38
C ASP A 166 18.13 13.68 -25.47
N HIS A 167 17.52 13.71 -26.66
CA HIS A 167 16.16 14.21 -26.89
C HIS A 167 15.05 13.26 -26.43
N ALA A 168 15.36 12.04 -26.00
CA ALA A 168 14.35 11.07 -25.57
C ALA A 168 13.74 11.42 -24.19
N PRO A 169 12.42 11.24 -24.00
CA PRO A 169 11.76 11.30 -22.70
C PRO A 169 12.40 10.39 -21.64
N LEU A 170 12.31 10.80 -20.36
CA LEU A 170 12.96 10.09 -19.26
C LEU A 170 12.49 8.63 -19.14
N ILE A 171 11.23 8.33 -19.42
CA ILE A 171 10.68 6.96 -19.39
C ILE A 171 11.37 6.03 -20.40
N ILE A 172 11.69 6.53 -21.60
CA ILE A 172 12.38 5.77 -22.65
C ILE A 172 13.85 5.57 -22.28
N LYS A 173 14.52 6.62 -21.80
CA LYS A 173 15.89 6.52 -21.26
C LYS A 173 15.98 5.49 -20.13
N TRP A 174 15.02 5.52 -19.20
CA TRP A 174 14.95 4.60 -18.07
C TRP A 174 14.76 3.15 -18.51
N GLU A 175 13.82 2.88 -19.41
CA GLU A 175 13.56 1.54 -19.92
C GLU A 175 14.74 0.99 -20.75
N LEU A 176 15.40 1.84 -21.55
CA LEU A 176 16.66 1.47 -22.21
C LEU A 176 17.72 1.01 -21.20
N HIS A 177 17.90 1.74 -20.09
CA HIS A 177 18.85 1.37 -19.05
C HIS A 177 18.42 0.10 -18.28
N ARG A 178 17.12 -0.14 -18.06
CA ARG A 178 16.60 -1.41 -17.53
C ARG A 178 16.93 -2.59 -18.44
N VAL A 179 16.63 -2.48 -19.73
CA VAL A 179 16.87 -3.54 -20.72
C VAL A 179 18.37 -3.78 -20.88
N ALA A 180 19.18 -2.73 -21.02
CA ALA A 180 20.64 -2.83 -21.07
C ALA A 180 21.22 -3.53 -19.83
N ARG A 181 20.77 -3.16 -18.62
CA ARG A 181 21.26 -3.75 -17.37
C ARG A 181 20.88 -5.22 -17.20
N HIS A 182 19.68 -5.61 -17.65
CA HIS A 182 19.24 -7.01 -17.64
C HIS A 182 19.99 -7.86 -18.68
N CYS A 183 20.21 -7.31 -19.88
CA CYS A 183 20.89 -7.96 -21.00
C CYS A 183 22.43 -7.92 -20.92
N SER A 184 22.99 -7.41 -19.81
CA SER A 184 24.43 -7.15 -19.61
C SER A 184 25.09 -6.42 -20.79
N VAL A 185 24.45 -5.35 -21.27
CA VAL A 185 24.93 -4.48 -22.35
C VAL A 185 25.48 -3.17 -21.76
N VAL A 186 26.68 -2.78 -22.19
CA VAL A 186 27.23 -1.44 -21.96
C VAL A 186 26.79 -0.52 -23.10
N LEU A 187 26.14 0.59 -22.78
CA LEU A 187 25.53 1.47 -23.78
C LEU A 187 26.53 2.32 -24.59
N GLU A 188 27.73 2.56 -24.04
CA GLU A 188 28.79 3.38 -24.67
C GLU A 188 29.25 2.87 -26.05
N ASN A 189 29.15 1.55 -26.26
CA ASN A 189 29.57 0.89 -27.50
C ASN A 189 28.38 0.53 -28.41
N ALA A 190 27.19 1.10 -28.16
CA ALA A 190 25.97 0.78 -28.90
C ALA A 190 25.43 2.00 -29.64
N SER A 191 25.38 1.92 -30.98
CA SER A 191 24.78 2.95 -31.85
C SER A 191 23.24 2.93 -31.71
N ILE A 192 22.72 3.68 -30.73
CA ILE A 192 21.28 3.73 -30.40
C ILE A 192 20.75 5.16 -30.64
N GLN A 193 20.18 5.39 -31.82
CA GLN A 193 19.57 6.67 -32.18
C GLN A 193 18.09 6.72 -31.76
N TYR A 194 17.68 7.77 -31.03
CA TYR A 194 16.27 7.97 -30.68
C TYR A 194 15.39 8.21 -31.91
N SER A 195 14.19 7.64 -31.90
CA SER A 195 13.11 7.90 -32.87
C SER A 195 11.81 8.24 -32.13
N PRO A 196 11.04 9.26 -32.55
CA PRO A 196 9.72 9.55 -31.96
C PRO A 196 8.73 8.38 -32.03
N LEU A 197 8.93 7.42 -32.96
CA LEU A 197 8.12 6.20 -33.02
C LEU A 197 8.28 5.30 -31.79
N TRP A 198 9.31 5.52 -30.97
CA TRP A 198 9.53 4.82 -29.70
C TRP A 198 8.63 5.33 -28.57
N GLU A 199 7.78 6.33 -28.81
CA GLU A 199 6.66 6.64 -27.93
C GLU A 199 5.66 5.47 -27.86
N ASP A 200 5.60 4.60 -28.88
CA ASP A 200 5.00 3.27 -28.74
C ASP A 200 6.00 2.28 -28.13
N GLN A 201 5.64 1.72 -26.97
CA GLN A 201 6.49 0.80 -26.20
C GLN A 201 6.80 -0.51 -26.94
N SER A 202 5.90 -0.99 -27.79
CA SER A 202 6.10 -2.20 -28.59
C SER A 202 7.11 -1.93 -29.70
N VAL A 203 6.94 -0.83 -30.44
CA VAL A 203 7.87 -0.38 -31.49
C VAL A 203 9.26 -0.13 -30.91
N PHE A 204 9.36 0.52 -29.75
CA PHE A 204 10.60 0.70 -29.01
C PHE A 204 11.30 -0.64 -28.70
N ARG A 205 10.57 -1.59 -28.11
CA ARG A 205 11.14 -2.88 -27.67
C ARG A 205 11.49 -3.80 -28.84
N ASP A 206 10.75 -3.74 -29.95
CA ASP A 206 11.08 -4.49 -31.17
C ASP A 206 12.24 -3.85 -31.94
N ALA A 207 12.35 -2.52 -31.96
CA ALA A 207 13.53 -1.83 -32.48
C ALA A 207 14.80 -2.25 -31.69
N LEU A 208 14.74 -2.31 -30.36
CA LEU A 208 15.86 -2.79 -29.55
C LEU A 208 16.27 -4.24 -29.88
N LYS A 209 15.32 -5.16 -30.14
CA LYS A 209 15.65 -6.55 -30.54
C LYS A 209 16.43 -6.62 -31.85
N GLY A 210 16.24 -5.65 -32.74
CA GLY A 210 16.97 -5.52 -34.00
C GLY A 210 18.41 -5.02 -33.86
N ILE A 211 18.82 -4.51 -32.69
CA ILE A 211 20.17 -4.01 -32.45
C ILE A 211 21.11 -5.19 -32.11
N PRO A 212 22.28 -5.34 -32.76
CA PRO A 212 23.14 -6.52 -32.60
C PRO A 212 23.55 -6.87 -31.16
N CYS A 213 23.69 -5.90 -30.26
CA CYS A 213 24.06 -6.15 -28.86
C CYS A 213 22.92 -6.72 -27.99
N PHE A 214 21.67 -6.68 -28.49
CA PHE A 214 20.45 -7.18 -27.86
C PHE A 214 19.86 -8.42 -28.56
N GLN A 215 20.29 -8.70 -29.79
CA GLN A 215 19.80 -9.83 -30.58
C GLN A 215 19.93 -11.17 -29.83
N GLY A 216 18.85 -11.97 -29.82
CA GLY A 216 18.80 -13.27 -29.15
C GLY A 216 18.69 -13.22 -27.61
N LYS A 217 18.66 -12.04 -26.98
CA LYS A 217 18.51 -11.90 -25.52
C LYS A 217 17.05 -11.75 -25.08
N THR A 218 16.69 -12.39 -23.98
CA THR A 218 15.43 -12.16 -23.28
C THR A 218 15.43 -10.78 -22.61
N PHE A 219 14.33 -10.02 -22.75
CA PHE A 219 14.19 -8.71 -22.11
C PHE A 219 13.44 -8.81 -20.77
N PRO A 220 13.68 -7.89 -19.81
CA PRO A 220 12.92 -7.83 -18.57
C PRO A 220 11.46 -7.43 -18.83
N GLU A 221 10.58 -7.69 -17.86
CA GLU A 221 9.18 -7.24 -17.87
C GLU A 221 9.08 -5.74 -18.23
N ALA A 222 8.19 -5.40 -19.17
CA ALA A 222 7.90 -4.04 -19.57
C ALA A 222 7.08 -3.32 -18.49
N CYS A 223 7.17 -1.99 -18.39
CA CYS A 223 6.23 -1.27 -17.52
C CYS A 223 4.82 -1.22 -18.14
N ASP A 224 3.80 -1.10 -17.28
CA ASP A 224 2.39 -1.05 -17.68
C ASP A 224 2.12 0.10 -18.66
N THR A 225 1.22 -0.12 -19.62
CA THR A 225 0.92 0.83 -20.70
C THR A 225 0.39 2.17 -20.19
N GLU A 226 -0.36 2.21 -19.09
CA GLU A 226 -0.74 3.50 -18.47
C GLU A 226 0.51 4.20 -17.90
N VAL A 227 1.41 3.47 -17.24
CA VAL A 227 2.66 4.04 -16.71
C VAL A 227 3.54 4.58 -17.85
N TRP A 228 3.63 3.88 -18.98
CA TRP A 228 4.38 4.34 -20.16
C TRP A 228 3.82 5.65 -20.71
N LEU A 229 2.53 5.69 -21.04
CA LEU A 229 1.87 6.87 -21.60
C LEU A 229 1.90 8.07 -20.63
N ARG A 230 1.76 7.84 -19.32
CA ARG A 230 1.90 8.89 -18.29
C ARG A 230 3.36 9.28 -18.00
N GLY A 231 4.33 8.51 -18.48
CA GLY A 231 5.76 8.84 -18.45
C GLY A 231 6.22 9.65 -19.66
N LEU A 232 5.41 9.68 -20.73
CA LEU A 232 5.57 10.53 -21.91
C LEU A 232 4.79 11.85 -21.77
N ALA A 233 3.58 11.80 -21.23
CA ALA A 233 2.70 12.96 -21.12
C ALA A 233 3.07 13.89 -19.95
N ASP A 234 3.20 15.19 -20.22
CA ASP A 234 3.38 16.25 -19.20
C ASP A 234 2.17 16.45 -18.24
N SER A 235 1.02 15.82 -18.52
CA SER A 235 -0.25 16.10 -17.85
C SER A 235 -0.43 15.35 -16.52
N SER A 236 -0.02 16.01 -15.43
CA SER A 236 -0.21 15.60 -14.02
C SER A 236 -1.67 15.56 -13.52
N HIS A 237 -2.65 15.48 -14.42
CA HIS A 237 -4.06 15.84 -14.19
C HIS A 237 -4.86 14.88 -13.27
N SER A 238 -4.36 13.68 -12.96
CA SER A 238 -5.07 12.72 -12.07
C SER A 238 -4.53 12.67 -10.63
N GLY A 239 -3.63 13.59 -10.25
CA GLY A 239 -2.99 13.60 -8.92
C GLY A 239 -2.00 12.46 -8.65
N GLU A 240 -2.02 11.41 -9.46
CA GLU A 240 -1.00 10.37 -9.58
C GLU A 240 0.06 10.77 -10.63
N VAL A 241 1.29 10.30 -10.42
CA VAL A 241 2.47 10.59 -11.25
C VAL A 241 3.36 9.35 -11.37
N VAL A 242 4.14 9.28 -12.45
CA VAL A 242 5.15 8.22 -12.59
C VAL A 242 6.33 8.49 -11.66
N VAL A 243 6.74 7.47 -10.91
CA VAL A 243 7.85 7.53 -9.95
C VAL A 243 8.98 6.60 -10.39
N PHE A 244 10.19 7.14 -10.44
CA PHE A 244 11.41 6.46 -10.86
C PHE A 244 12.22 6.00 -9.64
N LYS A 245 12.48 4.68 -9.54
CA LYS A 245 13.07 4.03 -8.37
C LYS A 245 14.33 3.23 -8.73
N ALA A 246 15.48 3.63 -8.21
CA ALA A 246 16.73 2.91 -8.42
C ALA A 246 17.20 2.23 -7.13
N VAL A 247 17.98 1.17 -7.25
CA VAL A 247 18.63 0.48 -6.14
C VAL A 247 20.15 0.60 -6.34
N LEU A 248 20.83 1.27 -5.42
CA LEU A 248 22.28 1.31 -5.35
C LEU A 248 22.74 0.34 -4.26
N ARG A 249 23.39 -0.74 -4.67
CA ARG A 249 24.07 -1.69 -3.78
C ARG A 249 25.52 -1.27 -3.63
N LEU A 250 26.01 -1.17 -2.41
CA LEU A 250 27.42 -0.97 -2.08
C LEU A 250 27.87 -2.11 -1.17
N ASP A 251 28.95 -2.81 -1.53
CA ASP A 251 29.65 -3.71 -0.61
C ASP A 251 30.98 -3.06 -0.15
N PRO A 252 31.07 -2.59 1.10
CA PRO A 252 32.29 -1.98 1.63
C PRO A 252 33.51 -2.91 1.69
N LYS A 253 33.33 -4.25 1.56
CA LYS A 253 34.43 -5.22 1.63
C LYS A 253 35.13 -5.43 0.29
N THR A 254 34.37 -5.56 -0.78
CA THR A 254 34.91 -5.70 -2.16
C THR A 254 35.11 -4.36 -2.85
N GLY A 255 34.44 -3.29 -2.38
CA GLY A 255 34.35 -2.01 -3.07
C GLY A 255 33.41 -2.05 -4.28
N ASP A 256 32.66 -3.13 -4.50
CA ASP A 256 31.69 -3.21 -5.60
C ASP A 256 30.51 -2.24 -5.36
N ALA A 257 30.07 -1.61 -6.44
CA ALA A 257 29.04 -0.59 -6.44
C ALA A 257 28.14 -0.75 -7.67
N ARG A 258 26.89 -1.14 -7.42
CA ARG A 258 25.96 -1.60 -8.45
C ARG A 258 24.64 -0.81 -8.42
N LEU A 259 24.34 -0.13 -9.52
CA LEU A 259 23.03 0.46 -9.79
C LEU A 259 22.13 -0.55 -10.53
N ASP A 260 20.92 -0.76 -10.03
CA ASP A 260 19.83 -1.49 -10.68
C ASP A 260 18.60 -0.56 -10.81
N PHE A 261 17.87 -0.60 -11.93
CA PHE A 261 16.69 0.23 -12.18
C PHE A 261 15.40 -0.58 -12.00
N GLU A 262 14.50 -0.15 -11.10
CA GLU A 262 13.21 -0.82 -10.90
C GLU A 262 12.20 -0.47 -12.00
N LEU A 263 11.10 -1.23 -12.08
CA LEU A 263 9.93 -0.87 -12.89
C LEU A 263 9.39 0.50 -12.44
N PRO A 264 9.21 1.47 -13.38
CA PRO A 264 8.42 2.66 -13.12
C PRO A 264 7.00 2.29 -12.68
N ALA A 265 6.41 3.10 -11.81
CA ALA A 265 5.05 2.88 -11.29
C ALA A 265 4.32 4.21 -11.09
N LEU A 266 2.98 4.18 -11.18
CA LEU A 266 2.13 5.29 -10.78
C LEU A 266 1.99 5.32 -9.24
N GLU A 267 2.21 6.48 -8.63
CA GLU A 267 1.90 6.75 -7.22
C GLU A 267 1.25 8.13 -7.06
N LYS A 268 0.59 8.37 -5.91
CA LYS A 268 0.16 9.73 -5.54
C LYS A 268 1.34 10.71 -5.54
N SER A 269 1.16 11.87 -6.16
CA SER A 269 2.14 12.96 -6.17
C SER A 269 2.41 13.54 -4.78
N CYS A 270 3.52 14.25 -4.61
CA CYS A 270 3.82 15.08 -3.45
C CYS A 270 3.90 16.57 -3.85
N ARG A 271 3.98 17.48 -2.87
CA ARG A 271 4.02 18.92 -3.15
C ARG A 271 5.22 19.31 -4.02
N LEU A 272 6.39 18.73 -3.74
CA LEU A 272 7.60 18.96 -4.53
C LEU A 272 7.47 18.45 -5.97
N SER A 273 6.92 17.24 -6.20
CA SER A 273 6.72 16.71 -7.56
C SER A 273 5.64 17.49 -8.34
N ARG A 274 4.65 18.06 -7.64
CA ARG A 274 3.65 18.96 -8.25
C ARG A 274 4.28 20.28 -8.68
N LYS A 275 5.09 20.92 -7.82
CA LYS A 275 5.73 22.21 -8.13
C LYS A 275 6.85 22.07 -9.17
N PHE A 276 7.76 21.11 -9.03
CA PHE A 276 9.01 21.02 -9.80
C PHE A 276 9.07 19.85 -10.79
N ALA A 277 7.92 19.37 -11.28
CA ALA A 277 7.74 18.22 -12.17
C ALA A 277 8.14 16.84 -11.57
N PRO A 278 7.39 15.75 -11.84
CA PRO A 278 7.69 14.44 -11.23
C PRO A 278 8.99 13.80 -11.74
N ASP A 279 9.30 13.96 -13.02
CA ASP A 279 10.50 13.40 -13.67
C ASP A 279 11.81 14.04 -13.20
N ARG A 280 11.75 15.11 -12.39
CA ARG A 280 12.93 15.70 -11.74
C ARG A 280 13.25 15.06 -10.38
N PHE A 281 12.54 14.01 -9.96
CA PHE A 281 12.79 13.28 -8.71
C PHE A 281 13.09 11.79 -8.96
N ILE A 282 14.11 11.26 -8.26
CA ILE A 282 14.42 9.82 -8.21
C ILE A 282 14.47 9.36 -6.75
N ASP A 283 13.76 8.27 -6.46
CA ASP A 283 13.82 7.52 -5.21
C ASP A 283 14.97 6.50 -5.29
N LEU A 284 16.11 6.79 -4.65
CA LEU A 284 17.29 5.92 -4.63
C LEU A 284 17.32 5.07 -3.35
N LYS A 285 17.09 3.76 -3.47
CA LYS A 285 17.24 2.79 -2.38
C LYS A 285 18.72 2.41 -2.24
N LEU A 286 19.35 2.90 -1.18
CA LEU A 286 20.73 2.59 -0.83
C LEU A 286 20.76 1.31 0.01
N ARG A 287 21.48 0.29 -0.45
CA ARG A 287 21.71 -1.00 0.22
C ARG A 287 23.18 -1.12 0.59
N ILE A 288 23.48 -1.21 1.88
CA ILE A 288 24.85 -1.27 2.40
C ILE A 288 25.16 -2.69 2.91
N GLY A 289 26.27 -3.25 2.44
CA GLY A 289 26.81 -4.54 2.90
C GLY A 289 27.17 -4.54 4.40
N ASN A 290 27.29 -5.74 4.97
CA ASN A 290 27.66 -5.92 6.38
C ASN A 290 29.06 -5.31 6.71
N ARG A 291 29.09 -4.17 7.42
CA ARG A 291 30.33 -3.42 7.78
C ARG A 291 30.83 -3.69 9.21
N ALA A 292 32.14 -3.59 9.44
CA ALA A 292 32.73 -3.75 10.77
C ALA A 292 32.52 -2.48 11.63
N LYS A 293 32.23 -2.65 12.92
CA LYS A 293 31.82 -1.53 13.80
C LYS A 293 32.84 -0.40 13.97
N ALA A 294 34.13 -0.65 13.72
CA ALA A 294 35.17 0.38 13.82
C ALA A 294 35.33 1.24 12.54
N GLU A 295 34.78 0.78 11.41
CA GLU A 295 34.91 1.44 10.10
C GLU A 295 33.65 2.24 9.74
N ALA A 296 32.52 1.93 10.38
CA ALA A 296 31.20 2.50 10.10
C ALA A 296 31.17 4.04 10.17
N ASP A 297 31.60 4.65 11.28
CA ASP A 297 31.50 6.10 11.48
C ASP A 297 32.23 6.92 10.39
N ASN A 298 33.40 6.43 9.95
CA ASN A 298 34.19 7.06 8.88
C ASN A 298 33.56 6.84 7.48
N LEU A 299 33.02 5.64 7.24
CA LEU A 299 32.36 5.30 5.99
C LEU A 299 31.06 6.10 5.82
N ASP A 300 30.25 6.20 6.87
CA ASP A 300 28.95 6.88 6.86
C ASP A 300 29.13 8.39 6.62
N LEU A 301 30.17 9.01 7.19
CA LEU A 301 30.56 10.40 6.89
C LEU A 301 31.08 10.58 5.46
N ALA A 302 31.90 9.65 4.96
CA ALA A 302 32.40 9.70 3.58
C ALA A 302 31.27 9.52 2.54
N LEU A 303 30.31 8.65 2.83
CA LEU A 303 29.14 8.39 1.99
C LEU A 303 28.15 9.55 2.02
N ALA A 304 27.91 10.16 3.19
CA ALA A 304 27.16 11.42 3.31
C ALA A 304 27.80 12.54 2.47
N ARG A 305 29.13 12.71 2.56
CA ARG A 305 29.88 13.69 1.75
C ARG A 305 29.72 13.47 0.25
N TRP A 306 29.82 12.23 -0.22
CA TRP A 306 29.63 11.90 -1.63
C TRP A 306 28.20 12.17 -2.11
N LEU A 307 27.18 11.72 -1.37
CA LEU A 307 25.76 11.97 -1.70
C LEU A 307 25.40 13.47 -1.71
N VAL A 308 25.97 14.24 -0.78
CA VAL A 308 25.60 15.64 -0.61
C VAL A 308 26.44 16.59 -1.46
N ARG A 309 27.78 16.47 -1.47
CA ARG A 309 28.66 17.46 -2.14
C ARG A 309 28.79 17.22 -3.63
N SER A 310 28.77 15.97 -4.09
CA SER A 310 28.84 15.67 -5.53
C SER A 310 27.56 16.07 -6.26
N ARG A 311 27.60 16.02 -7.59
CA ARG A 311 26.42 15.95 -8.46
C ARG A 311 26.56 14.69 -9.29
N HIS A 312 25.52 13.88 -9.31
CA HIS A 312 25.52 12.56 -9.94
C HIS A 312 25.00 12.69 -11.38
N PRO A 313 25.81 12.42 -12.42
CA PRO A 313 25.41 12.60 -13.81
C PRO A 313 24.90 11.28 -14.41
N PHE A 314 23.59 11.16 -14.66
CA PHE A 314 23.02 10.01 -15.38
C PHE A 314 21.69 10.38 -16.04
N LEU A 315 21.29 9.63 -17.08
CA LEU A 315 20.07 9.89 -17.88
C LEU A 315 20.03 11.33 -18.45
N SER A 316 21.20 11.84 -18.87
CA SER A 316 21.42 13.22 -19.36
C SER A 316 21.13 14.35 -18.35
N ARG A 317 21.05 14.04 -17.05
CA ARG A 317 20.70 15.01 -15.99
C ARG A 317 21.70 14.98 -14.82
N LYS A 318 21.86 16.14 -14.16
CA LYS A 318 22.69 16.32 -12.96
C LYS A 318 21.79 16.25 -11.72
N TRP A 319 21.97 15.18 -10.94
CA TRP A 319 21.15 14.88 -9.78
C TRP A 319 21.87 15.25 -8.48
N ALA A 320 21.15 15.87 -7.55
CA ALA A 320 21.65 16.26 -6.22
C ALA A 320 20.79 15.60 -5.13
N ALA A 321 21.40 14.95 -4.13
CA ALA A 321 20.65 14.48 -2.98
C ALA A 321 20.18 15.64 -2.09
N PHE A 322 18.99 15.53 -1.51
CA PHE A 322 18.45 16.56 -0.60
C PHE A 322 17.68 16.00 0.61
N PHE A 323 17.34 14.71 0.60
CA PHE A 323 16.65 14.05 1.70
C PHE A 323 17.08 12.58 1.83
N ILE A 324 17.06 12.05 3.05
CA ILE A 324 17.31 10.64 3.37
C ILE A 324 16.46 10.22 4.57
N ASP A 325 15.90 9.01 4.53
CA ASP A 325 15.18 8.36 5.63
C ASP A 325 15.35 6.82 5.56
N GLU A 326 14.80 6.09 6.52
CA GLU A 326 14.73 4.62 6.47
C GLU A 326 13.78 4.12 5.37
N PHE A 327 14.14 3.01 4.73
CA PHE A 327 13.28 2.38 3.74
C PHE A 327 12.08 1.67 4.40
N LYS A 328 10.90 2.29 4.31
CA LYS A 328 9.64 1.81 4.91
C LYS A 328 8.99 0.71 4.06
N SER A 329 9.57 -0.49 4.08
CA SER A 329 9.03 -1.66 3.38
C SER A 329 7.66 -2.07 3.92
N LYS A 330 6.61 -1.89 3.10
CA LYS A 330 5.23 -2.30 3.43
C LYS A 330 4.98 -3.81 3.34
N ASN A 331 5.87 -4.57 2.71
CA ASN A 331 5.74 -6.01 2.49
C ASN A 331 7.12 -6.68 2.49
N ALA A 332 7.77 -6.70 3.65
CA ALA A 332 8.93 -7.57 3.87
C ALA A 332 8.48 -9.04 3.90
N LYS A 333 8.46 -9.70 2.73
CA LYS A 333 8.62 -11.16 2.68
C LYS A 333 9.97 -11.46 3.34
N VAL A 334 9.99 -12.39 4.29
CA VAL A 334 11.23 -12.81 4.97
C VAL A 334 12.07 -13.62 3.99
N THR A 335 12.94 -12.94 3.24
CA THR A 335 14.04 -13.59 2.53
C THR A 335 15.06 -14.10 3.56
N PRO A 336 15.58 -15.33 3.42
CA PRO A 336 16.67 -15.80 4.25
C PRO A 336 17.92 -14.91 4.08
N ALA A 337 18.62 -14.65 5.19
CA ALA A 337 19.99 -14.13 5.24
C ALA A 337 20.38 -13.10 4.15
N SER A 338 19.80 -11.90 4.18
CA SER A 338 20.26 -10.79 3.33
C SER A 338 21.73 -10.43 3.64
N GLU A 339 22.58 -10.48 2.61
CA GLU A 339 24.00 -10.08 2.68
C GLU A 339 24.16 -8.57 2.94
N PHE A 340 23.12 -7.80 2.64
CA PHE A 340 22.98 -6.37 2.92
C PHE A 340 22.21 -6.17 4.22
N ALA A 341 22.82 -5.50 5.19
CA ALA A 341 22.27 -5.34 6.54
C ALA A 341 21.37 -4.11 6.70
N GLU A 342 21.56 -3.10 5.86
CA GLU A 342 20.95 -1.78 6.02
C GLU A 342 20.40 -1.25 4.69
N GLU A 343 19.14 -0.83 4.70
CA GLU A 343 18.48 -0.11 3.62
C GLU A 343 18.20 1.35 4.06
N ARG A 344 18.36 2.31 3.15
CA ARG A 344 17.94 3.71 3.29
C ARG A 344 17.29 4.18 1.99
N GLN A 345 16.38 5.14 2.07
CA GLN A 345 15.83 5.84 0.90
C GLN A 345 16.43 7.24 0.85
N VAL A 346 17.25 7.49 -0.18
CA VAL A 346 17.77 8.82 -0.54
C VAL A 346 16.90 9.36 -1.67
N ILE A 347 16.55 10.65 -1.63
CA ILE A 347 15.82 11.30 -2.72
C ILE A 347 16.73 12.30 -3.43
N LEU A 348 16.82 12.14 -4.74
CA LEU A 348 17.59 12.97 -5.65
C LEU A 348 16.67 13.95 -6.40
N PHE A 349 17.16 15.17 -6.63
CA PHE A 349 16.52 16.19 -7.46
C PHE A 349 17.40 16.53 -8.66
N ALA A 350 16.83 16.60 -9.87
CA ALA A 350 17.54 17.04 -11.07
C ALA A 350 17.61 18.57 -11.13
N GLU A 351 18.79 19.14 -10.85
CA GLU A 351 18.98 20.59 -10.83
C GLU A 351 19.08 21.18 -12.26
N GLN A 352 19.77 20.45 -13.14
CA GLN A 352 20.13 20.81 -14.52
C GLN A 352 20.16 19.55 -15.40
N GLY A 353 20.05 19.73 -16.72
CA GLY A 353 20.29 18.67 -17.71
C GLY A 353 19.34 18.75 -18.90
N GLN A 354 19.39 17.74 -19.76
CA GLN A 354 18.54 17.73 -20.95
C GLN A 354 17.07 17.53 -20.58
N GLY A 355 16.20 18.31 -21.24
CA GLY A 355 14.78 18.44 -20.87
C GLY A 355 14.55 19.25 -19.59
N ILE A 356 15.48 20.13 -19.21
CA ILE A 356 15.33 21.19 -18.19
C ILE A 356 15.81 22.49 -18.84
N GLU A 357 15.04 23.57 -18.74
CA GLU A 357 15.37 24.82 -19.44
C GLU A 357 16.58 25.52 -18.80
N SER A 358 17.43 26.15 -19.60
CA SER A 358 18.67 26.80 -19.14
C SER A 358 18.45 28.06 -18.27
N CYS A 359 17.22 28.61 -18.23
CA CYS A 359 16.89 29.74 -17.37
C CYS A 359 16.99 29.34 -15.90
N VAL A 360 17.71 30.10 -15.08
CA VAL A 360 17.86 29.83 -13.64
C VAL A 360 16.74 30.53 -12.86
N VAL A 361 15.88 29.76 -12.21
CA VAL A 361 14.72 30.30 -11.49
C VAL A 361 15.12 30.85 -10.12
N SER A 362 14.77 32.11 -9.86
CA SER A 362 14.91 32.75 -8.54
C SER A 362 13.69 32.48 -7.64
N LEU A 363 13.85 32.65 -6.33
CA LEU A 363 12.76 32.45 -5.37
C LEU A 363 11.52 33.33 -5.66
N ALA A 364 11.74 34.59 -6.06
CA ALA A 364 10.67 35.51 -6.42
C ALA A 364 9.87 35.07 -7.66
N MET A 365 10.53 34.42 -8.62
CA MET A 365 9.86 33.89 -9.83
C MET A 365 8.98 32.68 -9.50
N LEU A 366 9.35 31.85 -8.51
CA LEU A 366 8.62 30.61 -8.20
C LEU A 366 7.15 30.86 -7.82
N THR A 367 6.83 31.94 -7.13
CA THR A 367 5.45 32.24 -6.66
C THR A 367 4.48 32.51 -7.81
N GLN A 368 4.98 33.05 -8.94
CA GLN A 368 4.16 33.45 -10.10
C GLN A 368 4.34 32.53 -11.33
N ALA A 369 5.41 31.75 -11.38
CA ALA A 369 5.72 30.89 -12.52
C ALA A 369 4.68 29.77 -12.75
N GLN A 370 4.44 29.46 -14.02
CA GLN A 370 3.57 28.36 -14.45
C GLN A 370 4.09 27.02 -13.91
N ILE A 371 3.17 26.17 -13.46
CA ILE A 371 3.46 24.88 -12.83
C ILE A 371 3.21 23.76 -13.85
N PRO A 372 4.11 22.78 -14.01
CA PRO A 372 5.33 22.55 -13.23
C PRO A 372 6.56 23.35 -13.71
N ILE A 373 7.48 23.64 -12.78
CA ILE A 373 8.73 24.37 -13.05
C ILE A 373 9.70 23.48 -13.86
N ARG A 374 9.72 23.70 -15.18
CA ARG A 374 10.61 23.02 -16.15
C ARG A 374 12.02 23.64 -16.22
N ALA A 375 12.21 24.85 -15.70
CA ALA A 375 13.48 25.59 -15.75
C ALA A 375 14.50 25.22 -14.65
N THR A 376 15.77 25.53 -14.88
CA THR A 376 16.91 25.21 -13.99
C THR A 376 16.70 25.75 -12.58
N CYS A 377 16.85 24.88 -11.59
CA CYS A 377 16.58 25.18 -10.19
C CYS A 377 17.52 24.36 -9.31
N TYR A 378 18.22 25.01 -8.39
CA TYR A 378 19.10 24.31 -7.44
C TYR A 378 18.32 23.79 -6.23
N ARG A 379 18.84 22.77 -5.54
CA ARG A 379 18.20 22.22 -4.33
C ARG A 379 18.05 23.27 -3.22
N SER A 380 18.92 24.28 -3.19
CA SER A 380 18.84 25.42 -2.28
C SER A 380 17.58 26.26 -2.52
N THR A 381 17.31 26.67 -3.76
CA THR A 381 16.08 27.40 -4.12
C THR A 381 14.83 26.56 -3.86
N MET A 382 14.87 25.26 -4.21
CA MET A 382 13.76 24.32 -3.97
C MET A 382 13.45 24.16 -2.46
N LEU A 383 14.47 24.01 -1.62
CA LEU A 383 14.30 23.84 -0.18
C LEU A 383 13.93 25.15 0.52
N ASN A 384 14.46 26.31 0.10
CA ASN A 384 14.02 27.59 0.65
C ASN A 384 12.57 27.90 0.25
N TRP A 385 12.14 27.56 -0.98
CA TRP A 385 10.72 27.65 -1.35
C TRP A 385 9.83 26.83 -0.41
N LEU A 386 10.18 25.57 -0.11
CA LEU A 386 9.39 24.71 0.76
C LEU A 386 9.41 25.14 2.24
N LEU A 387 10.59 25.47 2.77
CA LEU A 387 10.85 25.61 4.21
C LEU A 387 10.97 27.06 4.69
N GLN A 388 11.08 28.01 3.76
CA GLN A 388 11.25 29.45 4.01
C GLN A 388 12.35 29.69 5.05
N THR A 389 13.57 29.25 4.73
CA THR A 389 14.70 29.18 5.67
C THR A 389 15.04 30.55 6.25
N ASP A 390 14.85 31.60 5.45
CA ASP A 390 15.13 32.98 5.83
C ASP A 390 14.16 33.51 6.91
N GLN A 391 12.97 32.91 7.01
CA GLN A 391 11.97 33.17 8.07
C GLN A 391 12.07 32.18 9.26
N ASN A 392 12.93 31.17 9.16
CA ASN A 392 13.03 30.04 10.10
C ASN A 392 14.46 29.86 10.66
N LEU A 393 15.27 30.92 10.61
CA LEU A 393 16.71 30.93 10.95
C LEU A 393 17.01 30.43 12.38
N ASP A 394 16.17 30.77 13.36
CA ASP A 394 16.35 30.38 14.76
C ASP A 394 15.82 28.97 15.09
N GLN A 395 15.27 28.22 14.11
CA GLN A 395 14.92 26.81 14.31
C GLN A 395 16.16 25.89 14.36
N PRO A 396 16.17 24.82 15.20
CA PRO A 396 17.16 23.75 15.13
C PRO A 396 17.15 23.07 13.76
N TYR A 397 18.29 23.00 13.08
CA TYR A 397 18.31 22.60 11.66
C TYR A 397 17.86 21.15 11.43
N MET A 398 18.09 20.25 12.39
CA MET A 398 17.63 18.85 12.32
C MET A 398 16.09 18.74 12.30
N LYS A 399 15.39 19.60 13.07
CA LYS A 399 13.92 19.69 13.02
C LYS A 399 13.46 20.14 11.63
N LEU A 400 14.16 21.12 11.04
CA LEU A 400 13.83 21.67 9.73
C LEU A 400 14.11 20.68 8.60
N PHE A 401 15.23 19.93 8.65
CA PHE A 401 15.51 18.80 7.75
C PHE A 401 14.39 17.75 7.79
N HIS A 402 13.94 17.36 8.98
CA HIS A 402 12.80 16.44 9.12
C HIS A 402 11.50 17.01 8.51
N ARG A 403 11.33 18.34 8.39
CA ARG A 403 10.13 18.92 7.76
C ARG A 403 10.08 18.73 6.24
N ILE A 404 11.21 18.44 5.57
CA ILE A 404 11.27 18.13 4.12
C ILE A 404 10.32 16.96 3.77
N SER A 405 10.15 16.00 4.70
CA SER A 405 9.23 14.86 4.55
C SER A 405 7.76 15.26 4.30
N GLN A 406 7.37 16.49 4.63
CA GLN A 406 6.03 17.01 4.36
C GLN A 406 5.85 17.41 2.90
N GLY A 407 6.83 18.11 2.31
CA GLY A 407 6.84 18.39 0.87
C GLY A 407 6.93 17.13 0.00
N LEU A 408 7.46 16.04 0.58
CA LEU A 408 7.56 14.71 0.00
C LEU A 408 6.35 13.79 0.28
N SER A 409 5.38 14.22 1.10
CA SER A 409 4.24 13.39 1.49
C SER A 409 3.33 13.10 0.28
N LYS A 410 3.20 11.81 -0.07
CA LYS A 410 2.40 11.30 -1.19
C LYS A 410 0.90 11.53 -0.88
N THR A 411 0.31 12.55 -1.51
CA THR A 411 -0.97 13.18 -1.11
C THR A 411 -1.82 13.52 -2.33
N THR A 412 -3.14 13.50 -2.17
CA THR A 412 -4.08 13.97 -3.19
C THR A 412 -4.36 15.47 -2.98
N PRO A 413 -3.98 16.37 -3.90
CA PRO A 413 -4.35 17.79 -3.81
C PRO A 413 -5.86 17.93 -4.03
N THR A 414 -6.53 18.87 -3.36
CA THR A 414 -7.98 19.03 -3.46
C THR A 414 -8.44 20.46 -3.74
N VAL A 415 -8.19 21.40 -2.83
CA VAL A 415 -8.70 22.78 -2.92
C VAL A 415 -7.59 23.77 -2.60
N VAL A 416 -7.41 24.79 -3.44
CA VAL A 416 -6.58 25.96 -3.14
C VAL A 416 -7.43 26.99 -2.40
N LEU A 417 -6.96 27.48 -1.26
CA LEU A 417 -7.67 28.44 -0.42
C LEU A 417 -7.17 29.88 -0.61
N GLU A 418 -8.07 30.85 -0.41
CA GLU A 418 -7.70 32.26 -0.25
C GLU A 418 -7.12 32.47 1.16
N LYS A 419 -6.19 33.41 1.37
CA LYS A 419 -5.62 33.69 2.71
C LYS A 419 -6.70 33.95 3.79
N LYS A 420 -7.77 34.69 3.45
CA LYS A 420 -8.91 34.98 4.33
C LYS A 420 -9.80 33.76 4.68
N GLN A 421 -9.55 32.60 4.07
CA GLN A 421 -10.21 31.32 4.39
C GLN A 421 -9.36 30.46 5.34
N LEU A 422 -8.08 30.81 5.53
CA LEU A 422 -7.21 30.26 6.56
C LEU A 422 -7.48 31.00 7.88
N ARG A 423 -7.55 30.27 8.98
CA ARG A 423 -7.72 30.79 10.34
C ARG A 423 -6.60 30.23 11.21
N ASN A 424 -5.48 30.95 11.26
CA ASN A 424 -4.28 30.51 11.95
C ASN A 424 -4.30 31.00 13.41
N TYR A 425 -4.46 30.09 14.36
CA TYR A 425 -4.44 30.37 15.79
C TYR A 425 -3.01 30.25 16.34
N LEU A 426 -2.53 31.32 16.99
CA LEU A 426 -1.17 31.43 17.51
C LEU A 426 -0.91 30.60 18.78
N MET A 427 -1.96 30.03 19.39
CA MET A 427 -1.91 29.17 20.57
C MET A 427 -2.86 27.98 20.36
N ASP A 428 -2.61 26.90 21.08
CA ASP A 428 -3.44 25.70 21.10
C ASP A 428 -4.52 25.80 22.21
N GLU A 429 -5.48 24.88 22.24
CA GLU A 429 -6.45 24.75 23.34
C GLU A 429 -5.75 24.05 24.51
N GLU A 430 -5.59 24.73 25.64
CA GLU A 430 -4.87 24.21 26.83
C GLU A 430 -5.81 23.79 27.97
N SER A 431 -5.37 22.82 28.77
CA SER A 431 -6.02 22.38 30.02
C SER A 431 -5.82 23.39 31.15
N PRO A 432 -6.52 23.27 32.31
CA PRO A 432 -6.26 24.09 33.49
C PRO A 432 -4.83 23.98 34.06
N THR A 433 -4.06 22.97 33.65
CA THR A 433 -2.64 22.77 34.01
C THR A 433 -1.66 23.16 32.89
N GLY A 434 -2.13 23.68 31.76
CA GLY A 434 -1.30 24.09 30.62
C GLY A 434 -0.91 22.96 29.67
N ASN A 435 -1.56 21.81 29.73
CA ASN A 435 -1.35 20.71 28.77
C ASN A 435 -2.16 20.95 27.50
N VAL A 436 -1.57 20.75 26.32
CA VAL A 436 -2.26 20.96 25.04
C VAL A 436 -3.29 19.86 24.79
N MET A 437 -4.56 20.24 24.65
CA MET A 437 -5.68 19.31 24.51
C MET A 437 -6.03 18.97 23.05
N ASN A 438 -5.50 19.70 22.06
CA ASN A 438 -5.77 19.50 20.63
C ASN A 438 -4.51 19.37 19.75
N ASP A 439 -3.39 18.85 20.27
CA ASP A 439 -2.13 18.75 19.48
C ASP A 439 -2.36 18.03 18.15
N GLY A 440 -2.15 18.76 17.05
CA GLY A 440 -2.26 18.20 15.71
C GLY A 440 -3.66 18.24 15.10
N ILE A 441 -4.70 18.75 15.76
CA ILE A 441 -6.07 18.81 15.20
C ILE A 441 -6.69 20.21 15.18
N GLY A 442 -7.38 20.50 14.07
CA GLY A 442 -8.18 21.72 13.86
C GLY A 442 -9.55 21.41 13.26
N ARG A 443 -10.39 22.44 13.03
CA ARG A 443 -11.72 22.30 12.41
C ARG A 443 -11.69 22.68 10.93
N VAL A 444 -12.64 22.14 10.16
CA VAL A 444 -12.87 22.49 8.75
C VAL A 444 -14.36 22.61 8.44
N SER A 445 -14.72 23.67 7.72
CA SER A 445 -16.09 23.95 7.30
C SER A 445 -16.74 22.85 6.47
N LEU A 446 -18.06 22.64 6.66
CA LEU A 446 -18.90 21.79 5.80
C LEU A 446 -18.77 22.12 4.29
N ALA A 447 -18.67 23.40 3.92
CA ALA A 447 -18.47 23.81 2.52
C ALA A 447 -17.14 23.32 1.94
N LEU A 448 -16.06 23.36 2.72
CA LEU A 448 -14.76 22.84 2.29
C LEU A 448 -14.73 21.31 2.31
N MET A 449 -15.30 20.67 3.32
CA MET A 449 -15.39 19.20 3.39
C MET A 449 -16.18 18.61 2.22
N ARG A 450 -17.25 19.28 1.75
CA ARG A 450 -17.98 18.91 0.52
C ARG A 450 -17.14 19.07 -0.75
N LYS A 451 -16.28 20.09 -0.84
CA LYS A 451 -15.32 20.21 -1.95
C LYS A 451 -14.27 19.10 -1.91
N VAL A 452 -13.81 18.71 -0.72
CA VAL A 452 -12.90 17.55 -0.53
C VAL A 452 -13.59 16.25 -0.91
N GLN A 453 -14.85 16.02 -0.49
CA GLN A 453 -15.67 14.88 -0.92
C GLN A 453 -15.71 14.75 -2.44
N HIS A 454 -16.07 15.83 -3.14
CA HIS A 454 -16.14 15.86 -4.61
C HIS A 454 -14.76 15.65 -5.26
N ALA A 455 -13.71 16.31 -4.77
CA ALA A 455 -12.35 16.18 -5.31
C ALA A 455 -11.73 14.79 -5.09
N LEU A 456 -12.23 14.02 -4.12
CA LEU A 456 -11.82 12.64 -3.85
C LEU A 456 -12.77 11.58 -4.46
N GLY A 457 -13.88 12.00 -5.08
CA GLY A 457 -14.89 11.09 -5.64
C GLY A 457 -15.62 10.25 -4.59
N LEU A 458 -15.83 10.77 -3.38
CA LEU A 458 -16.46 10.05 -2.27
C LEU A 458 -17.99 10.18 -2.31
N ASP A 459 -18.67 9.04 -2.17
CA ASP A 459 -20.12 8.90 -2.06
C ASP A 459 -20.68 9.36 -0.70
N TYR A 460 -19.87 9.28 0.36
CA TYR A 460 -20.17 9.84 1.68
C TYR A 460 -19.34 11.10 1.98
N LEU A 461 -19.86 11.95 2.88
CA LEU A 461 -19.12 13.08 3.45
C LEU A 461 -18.26 12.57 4.63
N PRO A 462 -16.93 12.70 4.60
CA PRO A 462 -16.08 12.27 5.71
C PRO A 462 -16.20 13.23 6.91
N SER A 463 -16.22 12.66 8.11
CA SER A 463 -16.19 13.37 9.40
C SER A 463 -14.84 14.02 9.69
N ALA A 464 -13.75 13.38 9.26
CA ALA A 464 -12.39 13.86 9.48
C ALA A 464 -11.45 13.51 8.33
N ILE A 465 -10.46 14.37 8.10
CA ILE A 465 -9.44 14.22 7.06
C ILE A 465 -8.04 14.40 7.67
N GLN A 466 -7.11 13.52 7.34
CA GLN A 466 -5.68 13.74 7.62
C GLN A 466 -5.03 14.34 6.38
N GLY A 467 -4.28 15.42 6.52
CA GLY A 467 -3.67 16.09 5.37
C GLY A 467 -2.50 17.00 5.72
N ARG A 468 -2.12 17.81 4.74
CA ARG A 468 -1.14 18.91 4.87
C ARG A 468 -1.73 20.16 4.22
N ILE A 469 -1.39 21.33 4.73
CA ILE A 469 -1.61 22.62 4.07
C ILE A 469 -0.52 23.58 4.55
N GLY A 470 0.27 24.16 3.63
CA GLY A 470 1.43 24.98 3.98
C GLY A 470 2.39 24.22 4.90
N SER A 471 2.73 24.82 6.05
CA SER A 471 3.53 24.20 7.11
C SER A 471 2.72 23.31 8.07
N ALA A 472 1.39 23.33 7.98
CA ALA A 472 0.50 22.60 8.88
C ALA A 472 0.38 21.11 8.53
N LYS A 473 0.60 20.25 9.53
CA LYS A 473 0.34 18.81 9.49
C LYS A 473 -0.62 18.43 10.61
N GLY A 474 -1.69 17.71 10.25
CA GLY A 474 -2.65 17.23 11.23
C GLY A 474 -3.87 16.52 10.66
N ILE A 475 -4.85 16.36 11.55
CA ILE A 475 -6.26 16.08 11.23
C ILE A 475 -7.04 17.39 11.15
N TRP A 476 -8.05 17.42 10.28
CA TRP A 476 -9.14 18.39 10.37
C TRP A 476 -10.48 17.68 10.50
N VAL A 477 -11.26 18.05 11.52
CA VAL A 477 -12.61 17.54 11.78
C VAL A 477 -13.68 18.46 11.19
N LEU A 478 -14.74 17.88 10.64
CA LEU A 478 -15.92 18.58 10.14
C LEU A 478 -16.58 19.42 11.24
N ASP A 479 -16.66 20.73 11.01
CA ASP A 479 -17.61 21.60 11.70
C ASP A 479 -18.78 21.94 10.76
N ILE A 480 -19.99 21.66 11.23
CA ILE A 480 -21.24 22.04 10.56
C ILE A 480 -21.51 23.54 10.76
N GLY A 481 -21.22 24.06 11.96
CA GLY A 481 -21.39 25.45 12.35
C GLY A 481 -22.79 26.02 12.15
N THR A 482 -22.88 27.35 12.19
CA THR A 482 -24.10 28.12 11.86
C THR A 482 -24.09 28.70 10.44
N GLN A 483 -22.97 28.61 9.73
CA GLN A 483 -22.76 29.22 8.41
C GLN A 483 -22.23 28.20 7.39
N PRO A 484 -23.02 27.16 7.06
CA PRO A 484 -22.57 25.96 6.34
C PRO A 484 -22.07 26.18 4.91
N SER A 485 -22.29 27.38 4.35
CA SER A 485 -21.85 27.77 3.00
C SER A 485 -20.48 28.46 2.96
N ARG A 486 -19.93 28.92 4.10
CA ARG A 486 -18.62 29.59 4.13
C ARG A 486 -17.49 28.58 4.11
N ILE A 487 -16.55 28.77 3.19
CA ILE A 487 -15.31 27.98 3.08
C ILE A 487 -14.29 28.55 4.06
N TRP A 488 -13.82 27.71 4.98
CA TRP A 488 -12.70 27.98 5.88
C TRP A 488 -12.07 26.70 6.43
N ILE A 489 -10.82 26.82 6.88
CA ILE A 489 -10.07 25.80 7.64
C ILE A 489 -9.31 26.49 8.79
N GLU A 490 -9.14 25.80 9.91
CA GLU A 490 -8.40 26.30 11.07
C GLU A 490 -7.06 25.58 11.21
N THR A 491 -5.99 26.34 11.44
CA THR A 491 -4.67 25.81 11.81
C THR A 491 -4.29 26.26 13.20
N TYR A 492 -3.62 25.40 13.95
CA TYR A 492 -3.14 25.67 15.30
C TYR A 492 -1.61 25.59 15.37
N LYS A 493 -1.02 26.23 16.37
CA LYS A 493 0.44 26.26 16.64
C LYS A 493 1.07 24.87 16.71
N SER A 494 0.41 23.89 17.31
CA SER A 494 0.84 22.48 17.29
C SER A 494 0.91 21.91 15.87
N GLN A 495 -0.03 22.25 14.99
CA GLN A 495 -0.07 21.79 13.61
C GLN A 495 0.98 22.46 12.73
N GLU A 496 1.25 23.76 12.90
CA GLU A 496 2.16 24.56 12.06
C GLU A 496 3.63 24.23 12.38
N LYS A 497 4.22 23.33 11.59
CA LYS A 497 5.51 22.73 11.89
C LYS A 497 6.72 23.60 11.48
N TRP A 498 6.51 24.75 10.82
CA TRP A 498 7.44 25.87 10.55
C TRP A 498 6.67 27.17 10.21
N ASN A 499 7.32 28.34 10.28
CA ASN A 499 6.69 29.62 9.90
C ASN A 499 6.52 29.70 8.37
N CYS A 500 5.34 30.11 7.88
CA CYS A 500 5.02 30.18 6.47
C CYS A 500 4.27 31.48 6.11
N ASP A 501 4.63 32.10 4.99
CA ASP A 501 4.01 33.33 4.46
C ASP A 501 2.62 33.12 3.81
N TRP A 502 2.28 31.87 3.50
CA TRP A 502 1.09 31.47 2.73
C TRP A 502 0.93 32.21 1.38
N GLU A 503 2.02 32.67 0.76
CA GLU A 503 1.95 33.37 -0.53
C GLU A 503 1.64 32.42 -1.69
N ASP A 504 2.49 31.42 -1.91
CA ASP A 504 2.38 30.48 -3.03
C ASP A 504 1.05 29.69 -2.96
N PRO A 505 0.28 29.59 -4.07
CA PRO A 505 -0.92 28.76 -4.11
C PRO A 505 -0.72 27.32 -3.62
N GLN A 506 0.46 26.71 -3.84
CA GLN A 506 0.76 25.35 -3.34
C GLN A 506 0.91 25.28 -1.82
N HIS A 507 1.20 26.38 -1.15
CA HIS A 507 1.16 26.45 0.33
C HIS A 507 -0.28 26.62 0.84
N ARG A 508 -1.22 27.02 -0.02
CA ARG A 508 -2.65 27.13 0.29
C ARG A 508 -3.49 26.00 -0.29
N THR A 509 -2.87 25.01 -0.93
CA THR A 509 -3.52 23.76 -1.36
C THR A 509 -3.73 22.83 -0.16
N LEU A 510 -4.96 22.39 0.06
CA LEU A 510 -5.28 21.30 0.98
C LEU A 510 -4.93 19.94 0.35
N GLU A 511 -4.02 19.21 0.96
CA GLU A 511 -3.39 17.98 0.45
C GLU A 511 -3.76 16.78 1.32
N ILE A 512 -4.67 15.93 0.86
CA ILE A 512 -5.24 14.84 1.65
C ILE A 512 -4.34 13.59 1.62
N LEU A 513 -4.07 13.05 2.80
CA LEU A 513 -3.35 11.80 3.01
C LEU A 513 -4.33 10.63 3.26
N THR A 514 -5.28 10.81 4.18
CA THR A 514 -6.37 9.85 4.45
C THR A 514 -7.64 10.55 4.99
N ARG A 515 -8.70 9.79 5.25
CA ARG A 515 -10.03 10.23 5.72
C ARG A 515 -10.67 9.17 6.60
N SER A 516 -11.56 9.60 7.51
CA SER A 516 -12.53 8.73 8.18
C SER A 516 -13.36 7.96 7.15
N ALA A 517 -13.58 6.66 7.38
CA ALA A 517 -14.30 5.75 6.51
C ALA A 517 -14.73 4.53 7.31
N GLY A 518 -15.75 3.80 6.82
CA GLY A 518 -16.37 2.65 7.50
C GLY A 518 -15.38 1.73 8.23
N LEU A 519 -15.70 1.44 9.48
CA LEU A 519 -14.81 0.75 10.41
C LEU A 519 -14.90 -0.78 10.27
N GLU A 520 -13.77 -1.47 10.42
CA GLU A 520 -13.63 -2.93 10.29
C GLU A 520 -13.27 -3.59 11.63
N ILE A 521 -13.53 -4.89 11.76
CA ILE A 521 -13.12 -5.72 12.92
C ILE A 521 -11.60 -5.71 13.07
N ALA A 522 -11.11 -5.30 14.25
CA ALA A 522 -9.69 -5.19 14.52
C ALA A 522 -8.99 -6.54 14.75
N GLN A 523 -7.70 -6.54 14.41
CA GLN A 523 -6.75 -7.54 14.91
C GLN A 523 -6.09 -7.01 16.18
N LEU A 524 -6.02 -7.84 17.22
CA LEU A 524 -5.36 -7.53 18.49
C LEU A 524 -3.85 -7.48 18.28
N ASN A 525 -3.20 -6.38 18.69
CA ASN A 525 -1.74 -6.29 18.59
C ASN A 525 -1.07 -7.18 19.64
N HIS A 526 0.01 -7.85 19.24
CA HIS A 526 0.87 -8.66 20.09
C HIS A 526 1.30 -7.96 21.39
N GLN A 527 1.60 -6.65 21.32
CA GLN A 527 1.99 -5.83 22.48
C GLN A 527 0.84 -5.63 23.47
N PHE A 528 -0.40 -5.55 22.99
CA PHE A 528 -1.57 -5.40 23.86
C PHE A 528 -1.83 -6.66 24.69
N ILE A 529 -1.56 -7.85 24.16
CA ILE A 529 -1.82 -9.13 24.86
C ILE A 529 -1.16 -9.17 26.24
N SER A 530 0.12 -8.76 26.33
CA SER A 530 0.86 -8.74 27.60
C SER A 530 0.35 -7.67 28.58
N ILE A 531 -0.15 -6.52 28.10
CA ILE A 531 -0.72 -5.47 28.95
C ILE A 531 -2.12 -5.86 29.44
N LEU A 532 -2.95 -6.44 28.57
CA LEU A 532 -4.28 -6.98 28.91
C LEU A 532 -4.20 -8.13 29.92
N GLU A 533 -3.10 -8.90 29.93
CA GLU A 533 -2.83 -9.86 31.00
C GLU A 533 -2.31 -9.19 32.28
N SER A 534 -1.31 -8.31 32.19
CA SER A 534 -0.70 -7.72 33.40
C SER A 534 -1.68 -6.83 34.18
N GLN A 535 -2.62 -6.19 33.50
CA GLN A 535 -3.70 -5.40 34.10
C GLN A 535 -5.06 -6.09 34.10
N SER A 536 -5.07 -7.43 34.01
CA SER A 536 -6.27 -8.20 34.35
C SER A 536 -6.44 -8.37 35.87
N VAL A 537 -7.68 -8.41 36.32
CA VAL A 537 -8.05 -8.84 37.70
C VAL A 537 -7.81 -10.34 37.85
N ASN A 538 -8.12 -11.12 36.81
CA ASN A 538 -7.80 -12.55 36.72
C ASN A 538 -7.17 -12.90 35.35
N ARG A 539 -5.87 -13.21 35.35
CA ARG A 539 -5.10 -13.59 34.14
C ARG A 539 -5.73 -14.75 33.36
N GLN A 540 -6.29 -15.73 34.06
CA GLN A 540 -6.87 -16.91 33.42
C GLN A 540 -8.17 -16.59 32.67
N LEU A 541 -8.94 -15.59 33.10
CA LEU A 541 -10.12 -15.13 32.35
C LEU A 541 -9.71 -14.46 31.04
N THR A 542 -8.72 -13.56 31.04
CA THR A 542 -8.18 -12.96 29.80
C THR A 542 -7.64 -14.04 28.85
N ARG A 543 -6.88 -15.02 29.35
CA ARG A 543 -6.43 -16.18 28.54
C ARG A 543 -7.61 -16.93 27.92
N THR A 544 -8.65 -17.21 28.70
CA THR A 544 -9.83 -17.96 28.25
C THR A 544 -10.65 -17.18 27.22
N ALA A 545 -10.86 -15.87 27.42
CA ALA A 545 -11.55 -14.98 26.48
C ALA A 545 -10.85 -14.91 25.12
N ILE A 546 -9.53 -14.71 25.13
CA ILE A 546 -8.73 -14.68 23.89
C ILE A 546 -8.81 -16.02 23.14
N VAL A 547 -8.74 -17.15 23.84
CA VAL A 547 -8.89 -18.50 23.24
C VAL A 547 -10.32 -18.74 22.71
N LYS A 548 -11.36 -18.23 23.39
CA LYS A 548 -12.75 -18.25 22.91
C LYS A 548 -12.87 -17.53 21.56
N HIS A 549 -12.28 -16.33 21.40
CA HIS A 549 -12.25 -15.64 20.10
C HIS A 549 -11.46 -16.40 19.02
N MET A 550 -10.30 -16.98 19.35
CA MET A 550 -9.53 -17.79 18.41
C MET A 550 -10.35 -18.97 17.87
N LYS A 551 -10.97 -19.73 18.77
CA LYS A 551 -11.79 -20.88 18.42
C LYS A 551 -13.00 -20.47 17.59
N ASN A 552 -13.72 -19.42 18.00
CA ASN A 552 -14.89 -18.94 17.26
C ASN A 552 -14.50 -18.43 15.87
N HIS A 553 -13.44 -17.62 15.73
CA HIS A 553 -13.01 -17.13 14.43
C HIS A 553 -12.56 -18.27 13.50
N LEU A 554 -11.82 -19.26 14.02
CA LEU A 554 -11.43 -20.43 13.25
C LEU A 554 -12.64 -21.25 12.80
N GLN A 555 -13.57 -21.54 13.70
CA GLN A 555 -14.78 -22.32 13.42
C GLN A 555 -15.64 -21.61 12.35
N MET A 556 -15.94 -20.32 12.54
CA MET A 556 -16.69 -19.52 11.57
C MET A 556 -16.01 -19.48 10.20
N SER A 557 -14.68 -19.38 10.14
CA SER A 557 -13.92 -19.38 8.89
C SER A 557 -13.98 -20.74 8.17
N LEU A 558 -13.88 -21.85 8.91
CA LEU A 558 -14.00 -23.20 8.37
C LEU A 558 -15.43 -23.49 7.88
N ASP A 559 -16.44 -23.15 8.67
CA ASP A 559 -17.83 -23.45 8.34
C ASP A 559 -18.36 -22.55 7.22
N SER A 560 -17.96 -21.27 7.19
CA SER A 560 -18.20 -20.39 6.04
C SER A 560 -17.61 -20.97 4.74
N ALA A 561 -16.40 -21.53 4.78
CA ALA A 561 -15.79 -22.18 3.62
C ALA A 561 -16.48 -23.50 3.22
N LYS A 562 -16.91 -24.32 4.20
CA LYS A 562 -17.68 -25.56 3.94
C LYS A 562 -19.02 -25.26 3.27
N GLU A 563 -19.75 -24.27 3.79
CA GLU A 563 -21.05 -23.84 3.30
C GLU A 563 -20.94 -23.23 1.90
N ALA A 564 -19.97 -22.33 1.72
CA ALA A 564 -19.68 -21.72 0.44
C ALA A 564 -19.37 -22.76 -0.66
N MET A 565 -18.70 -23.87 -0.34
CA MET A 565 -18.42 -24.92 -1.33
C MET A 565 -19.66 -25.67 -1.83
N LYS A 566 -20.82 -25.61 -1.15
CA LYS A 566 -22.04 -26.31 -1.59
C LYS A 566 -22.70 -25.62 -2.81
N HIS A 567 -22.90 -24.30 -2.73
CA HIS A 567 -23.61 -23.50 -3.74
C HIS A 567 -22.62 -22.62 -4.53
N PRO A 568 -22.56 -22.70 -5.88
CA PRO A 568 -21.65 -21.88 -6.70
C PRO A 568 -21.72 -20.38 -6.41
N GLU A 569 -22.92 -19.86 -6.12
CA GLU A 569 -23.22 -18.48 -5.80
C GLU A 569 -22.55 -18.04 -4.50
N LEU A 570 -22.69 -18.85 -3.45
CA LEU A 570 -22.03 -18.64 -2.16
C LEU A 570 -20.51 -18.82 -2.29
N PHE A 571 -20.04 -19.76 -3.12
CA PHE A 571 -18.61 -19.93 -3.42
C PHE A 571 -18.02 -18.66 -4.05
N ARG A 572 -18.70 -18.10 -5.06
CA ARG A 572 -18.27 -16.86 -5.74
C ARG A 572 -18.29 -15.65 -4.82
N LYS A 573 -19.27 -15.55 -3.92
CA LYS A 573 -19.33 -14.54 -2.85
C LYS A 573 -18.15 -14.71 -1.88
N TRP A 574 -17.95 -15.90 -1.32
CA TRP A 574 -16.88 -16.21 -0.36
C TRP A 574 -15.47 -15.97 -0.94
N ILE A 575 -15.21 -16.36 -2.19
CA ILE A 575 -13.94 -16.02 -2.86
C ILE A 575 -13.74 -14.50 -2.89
N HIS A 576 -14.78 -13.74 -3.24
CA HIS A 576 -14.66 -12.29 -3.33
C HIS A 576 -14.40 -11.63 -1.97
N GLU A 577 -15.14 -12.04 -0.93
CA GLU A 577 -15.00 -11.53 0.44
C GLU A 577 -13.62 -11.87 1.05
N THR A 578 -13.09 -13.07 0.79
CA THR A 578 -11.75 -13.50 1.25
C THR A 578 -10.58 -12.94 0.45
N SER A 579 -10.83 -12.33 -0.72
CA SER A 579 -9.77 -11.87 -1.64
C SER A 579 -9.86 -10.42 -2.12
N TYR A 580 -10.83 -9.64 -1.63
CA TYR A 580 -11.10 -8.26 -2.04
C TYR A 580 -9.83 -7.39 -2.28
N PRO A 581 -8.79 -7.39 -1.41
CA PRO A 581 -7.59 -6.58 -1.60
C PRO A 581 -6.71 -6.97 -2.81
N SER A 582 -6.93 -8.15 -3.41
CA SER A 582 -6.19 -8.65 -4.58
C SER A 582 -6.97 -8.47 -5.89
N TYR A 583 -8.29 -8.29 -5.81
CA TYR A 583 -9.20 -8.50 -6.94
C TYR A 583 -9.28 -7.28 -7.86
N GLY A 584 -8.84 -7.43 -9.11
CA GLY A 584 -8.98 -6.39 -10.16
C GLY A 584 -7.77 -5.48 -10.37
N GLY A 585 -6.54 -6.00 -10.24
CA GLY A 585 -5.34 -5.27 -10.65
C GLY A 585 -5.41 -4.80 -12.12
N LYS A 586 -4.99 -3.55 -12.37
CA LYS A 586 -5.06 -2.88 -13.69
C LYS A 586 -4.39 -3.66 -14.82
N ALA A 587 -3.22 -4.24 -14.55
CA ALA A 587 -2.34 -4.87 -15.54
C ALA A 587 -3.08 -5.83 -16.48
N GLU A 588 -2.88 -5.68 -17.80
CA GLU A 588 -3.65 -6.41 -18.80
C GLU A 588 -3.41 -7.93 -18.73
N SER A 589 -2.15 -8.35 -18.65
CA SER A 589 -1.73 -9.76 -18.60
C SER A 589 -1.92 -10.37 -17.19
N TRP A 590 -3.09 -10.97 -16.98
CA TRP A 590 -3.49 -11.64 -15.73
C TRP A 590 -3.51 -13.18 -15.80
N PHE A 591 -3.31 -13.76 -16.98
CA PHE A 591 -3.13 -15.21 -17.19
C PHE A 591 -1.63 -15.58 -17.22
N VAL A 592 -1.34 -16.84 -16.90
CA VAL A 592 -0.07 -17.54 -17.18
C VAL A 592 -0.44 -18.89 -17.77
N GLY A 593 -0.27 -19.02 -19.09
CA GLY A 593 -0.82 -20.11 -19.86
C GLY A 593 -2.35 -20.20 -19.76
N GLY A 594 -2.86 -21.39 -19.46
CA GLY A 594 -4.29 -21.69 -19.40
C GLY A 594 -5.04 -21.23 -18.14
N LEU A 595 -4.38 -20.62 -17.14
CA LEU A 595 -5.04 -20.14 -15.92
C LEU A 595 -4.61 -18.73 -15.48
N PRO A 596 -5.46 -18.01 -14.71
CA PRO A 596 -5.07 -16.78 -14.04
C PRO A 596 -3.85 -16.92 -13.11
N LYS A 597 -3.15 -15.81 -12.85
CA LYS A 597 -1.97 -15.73 -11.97
C LYS A 597 -2.29 -15.96 -10.48
N GLY A 598 -3.44 -15.47 -10.00
CA GLY A 598 -3.84 -15.54 -8.60
C GLY A 598 -4.81 -16.67 -8.28
N TRP A 599 -4.77 -17.19 -7.04
CA TRP A 599 -5.71 -18.21 -6.57
C TRP A 599 -7.19 -17.77 -6.60
N PRO A 600 -7.60 -16.51 -6.28
CA PRO A 600 -9.01 -16.16 -6.25
C PRO A 600 -9.56 -15.98 -7.66
N GLU A 601 -8.73 -15.46 -8.58
CA GLU A 601 -9.02 -15.44 -10.00
C GLU A 601 -9.17 -16.85 -10.58
N GLN A 602 -8.28 -17.80 -10.22
CA GLN A 602 -8.38 -19.20 -10.65
C GLN A 602 -9.68 -19.87 -10.18
N MET A 603 -10.01 -19.77 -8.89
CA MET A 603 -11.24 -20.35 -8.35
C MET A 603 -12.48 -19.76 -9.01
N SER A 604 -12.52 -18.43 -9.17
CA SER A 604 -13.66 -17.72 -9.77
C SER A 604 -13.83 -18.08 -11.24
N PHE A 605 -12.75 -18.09 -12.02
CA PHE A 605 -12.78 -18.44 -13.44
C PHE A 605 -13.27 -19.87 -13.71
N LEU A 606 -12.86 -20.82 -12.86
CA LEU A 606 -13.32 -22.20 -12.94
C LEU A 606 -14.78 -22.34 -12.48
N SER A 607 -15.17 -21.68 -11.38
CA SER A 607 -16.54 -21.71 -10.87
C SER A 607 -17.54 -21.06 -11.85
N ASP A 608 -17.19 -19.95 -12.50
CA ASP A 608 -18.00 -19.32 -13.57
C ASP A 608 -18.11 -20.21 -14.82
N GLY A 609 -17.20 -21.17 -15.00
CA GLY A 609 -17.27 -22.19 -16.05
C GLY A 609 -18.17 -23.38 -15.70
N GLY A 610 -18.79 -23.40 -14.51
CA GLY A 610 -19.62 -24.51 -14.04
C GLY A 610 -18.84 -25.63 -13.35
N PHE A 611 -17.62 -25.41 -12.88
CA PHE A 611 -16.92 -26.38 -12.02
C PHE A 611 -17.28 -26.20 -10.54
N ASN A 612 -17.75 -27.26 -9.90
CA ASN A 612 -18.09 -27.27 -8.47
C ASN A 612 -16.90 -27.81 -7.62
N PRO A 613 -16.54 -27.15 -6.49
CA PRO A 613 -15.40 -27.54 -5.63
C PRO A 613 -15.60 -28.86 -4.86
N LEU A 614 -16.82 -29.40 -4.80
CA LEU A 614 -17.13 -30.74 -4.25
C LEU A 614 -17.15 -31.83 -5.33
N GLN A 615 -16.96 -31.49 -6.62
CA GLN A 615 -16.90 -32.46 -7.72
C GLN A 615 -15.49 -32.53 -8.33
N LEU A 616 -14.90 -31.37 -8.64
CA LEU A 616 -13.59 -31.28 -9.28
C LEU A 616 -12.47 -31.23 -8.22
N GLY A 617 -11.72 -32.33 -8.10
CA GLY A 617 -10.61 -32.44 -7.16
C GLY A 617 -9.49 -31.41 -7.35
N PHE A 618 -9.32 -30.81 -8.54
CA PHE A 618 -8.38 -29.70 -8.73
C PHE A 618 -8.84 -28.42 -8.01
N LEU A 619 -10.09 -28.02 -8.23
CA LEU A 619 -10.68 -26.84 -7.60
C LEU A 619 -10.81 -27.02 -6.08
N HIS A 620 -11.18 -28.22 -5.62
CA HIS A 620 -11.15 -28.58 -4.20
C HIS A 620 -9.77 -28.34 -3.57
N ASN A 621 -8.71 -28.85 -4.22
CA ASN A 621 -7.35 -28.67 -3.74
C ASN A 621 -6.92 -27.19 -3.71
N LEU A 622 -7.40 -26.34 -4.62
CA LEU A 622 -7.15 -24.89 -4.51
C LEU A 622 -7.73 -24.32 -3.20
N VAL A 623 -8.94 -24.72 -2.81
CA VAL A 623 -9.59 -24.25 -1.57
C VAL A 623 -8.82 -24.73 -0.35
N LEU A 624 -8.44 -26.02 -0.31
CA LEU A 624 -7.61 -26.57 0.77
C LEU A 624 -6.27 -25.82 0.90
N ASN A 625 -5.56 -25.59 -0.21
CA ASN A 625 -4.28 -24.86 -0.21
C ASN A 625 -4.44 -23.40 0.24
N HIS A 626 -5.55 -22.73 -0.12
CA HIS A 626 -5.85 -21.38 0.38
C HIS A 626 -6.07 -21.39 1.89
N MET A 627 -6.95 -22.27 2.39
CA MET A 627 -7.26 -22.37 3.83
C MET A 627 -6.02 -22.73 4.63
N GLU A 628 -5.23 -23.72 4.20
CA GLU A 628 -3.92 -24.03 4.79
C GLU A 628 -3.00 -22.81 4.86
N SER A 629 -2.97 -21.98 3.82
CA SER A 629 -2.15 -20.76 3.77
C SER A 629 -2.64 -19.70 4.77
N GLN A 630 -3.95 -19.46 4.85
CA GLN A 630 -4.54 -18.54 5.84
C GLN A 630 -4.29 -18.99 7.27
N LEU A 631 -4.42 -20.29 7.56
CA LEU A 631 -4.16 -20.85 8.88
C LEU A 631 -2.67 -20.75 9.24
N LYS A 632 -1.76 -21.09 8.32
CA LYS A 632 -0.31 -20.94 8.52
C LYS A 632 0.10 -19.47 8.72
N GLU A 633 -0.49 -18.52 7.98
CA GLU A 633 -0.26 -17.09 8.23
C GLU A 633 -0.80 -16.67 9.61
N THR A 634 -1.99 -17.14 9.98
CA THR A 634 -2.62 -16.85 11.28
C THR A 634 -1.77 -17.38 12.45
N LYS A 635 -1.20 -18.59 12.33
CA LYS A 635 -0.20 -19.12 13.29
C LYS A 635 1.04 -18.23 13.37
N ASN A 636 1.66 -17.95 12.22
CA ASN A 636 2.99 -17.35 12.18
C ASN A 636 2.97 -15.84 12.55
N LYS A 637 1.84 -15.16 12.36
CA LYS A 637 1.65 -13.75 12.74
C LYS A 637 0.79 -13.54 13.99
N MET A 638 0.24 -14.62 14.57
CA MET A 638 -0.74 -14.60 15.68
C MET A 638 -1.87 -13.57 15.45
N LYS A 639 -2.53 -13.67 14.30
CA LYS A 639 -3.63 -12.79 13.86
C LYS A 639 -4.94 -13.07 14.60
N ILE A 640 -4.99 -12.67 15.87
CA ILE A 640 -6.20 -12.76 16.70
C ILE A 640 -7.16 -11.63 16.28
N LYS A 641 -8.41 -11.96 15.93
CA LYS A 641 -9.49 -10.98 15.76
C LYS A 641 -10.39 -11.01 17.00
N ILE A 642 -10.87 -9.85 17.43
CA ILE A 642 -11.93 -9.70 18.43
C ILE A 642 -13.05 -8.93 17.75
N ASN A 643 -14.20 -9.57 17.53
CA ASN A 643 -15.30 -8.99 16.75
C ASN A 643 -15.83 -7.69 17.39
N GLN A 644 -15.90 -7.64 18.73
CA GLN A 644 -16.24 -6.45 19.51
C GLN A 644 -15.05 -5.46 19.64
N SER A 645 -14.30 -5.23 18.56
CA SER A 645 -13.19 -4.26 18.53
C SER A 645 -12.90 -3.68 17.14
N THR A 646 -12.37 -2.45 17.08
CA THR A 646 -12.06 -1.74 15.81
C THR A 646 -10.87 -0.77 15.92
N TRP A 647 -10.52 -0.07 14.82
CA TRP A 647 -9.41 0.89 14.68
C TRP A 647 -9.85 2.24 14.07
N ALA A 648 -10.35 3.16 14.90
CA ALA A 648 -10.82 4.49 14.49
C ALA A 648 -9.71 5.56 14.53
N LEU A 649 -9.85 6.63 13.74
CA LEU A 649 -9.02 7.84 13.90
C LEU A 649 -9.41 8.55 15.20
N ILE A 650 -8.42 9.03 15.95
CA ILE A 650 -8.65 9.82 17.16
C ILE A 650 -8.91 11.28 16.76
N ILE A 651 -9.97 11.87 17.30
CA ILE A 651 -10.26 13.32 17.21
C ILE A 651 -10.64 13.87 18.59
N VAL A 652 -10.63 15.20 18.73
CA VAL A 652 -11.01 15.89 19.97
C VAL A 652 -12.40 16.52 19.88
N ASP A 653 -13.13 16.52 20.99
CA ASP A 653 -14.39 17.23 21.18
C ASP A 653 -14.17 18.75 21.30
N PHE A 654 -14.28 19.48 20.19
CA PHE A 654 -14.26 20.94 20.17
C PHE A 654 -15.53 21.61 20.75
N GLN A 655 -16.56 20.84 21.12
CA GLN A 655 -17.82 21.35 21.68
C GLN A 655 -17.88 21.27 23.21
N ARG A 656 -16.94 20.56 23.83
CA ARG A 656 -16.76 20.42 25.29
C ARG A 656 -17.95 19.74 26.00
N VAL A 657 -18.58 18.77 25.34
CA VAL A 657 -19.73 17.99 25.83
C VAL A 657 -19.35 16.64 26.47
N LEU A 658 -18.14 16.13 26.22
CA LEU A 658 -17.58 14.94 26.87
C LEU A 658 -16.88 15.29 28.20
N GLY A 659 -17.13 14.50 29.24
CA GLY A 659 -16.36 14.48 30.49
C GLY A 659 -14.98 13.82 30.33
N PRO A 660 -14.05 13.97 31.31
CA PRO A 660 -12.64 13.60 31.15
C PRO A 660 -12.35 12.12 30.83
N ASP A 661 -13.23 11.22 31.26
CA ASP A 661 -13.15 9.77 31.03
C ASP A 661 -14.30 9.26 30.13
N GLU A 662 -14.98 10.17 29.41
CA GLU A 662 -16.03 9.87 28.43
C GLU A 662 -15.49 9.95 26.99
N VAL A 663 -15.85 8.98 26.15
CA VAL A 663 -15.56 8.96 24.71
C VAL A 663 -16.82 8.69 23.91
N GLN A 664 -16.82 9.08 22.62
CA GLN A 664 -17.91 8.75 21.70
C GLN A 664 -17.38 8.12 20.41
N LEU A 665 -18.05 7.08 19.94
CA LEU A 665 -17.82 6.46 18.63
C LEU A 665 -19.19 6.15 18.01
N CYS A 666 -19.44 6.64 16.80
CA CYS A 666 -20.61 6.33 15.99
C CYS A 666 -20.18 5.79 14.63
N PHE A 667 -20.86 4.77 14.12
CA PHE A 667 -20.58 4.14 12.83
C PHE A 667 -21.38 4.81 11.69
N SER A 668 -20.84 4.79 10.46
CA SER A 668 -21.56 5.24 9.26
C SER A 668 -22.57 4.21 8.74
N SER A 669 -22.20 2.93 8.74
CA SER A 669 -23.04 1.76 8.51
C SER A 669 -23.21 0.96 9.81
N PRO A 670 -24.22 0.08 9.94
CA PRO A 670 -24.25 -0.88 11.04
C PRO A 670 -22.96 -1.71 11.08
N PHE A 671 -22.36 -1.83 12.27
CA PHE A 671 -21.16 -2.62 12.54
C PHE A 671 -21.58 -3.94 13.21
N ASN A 672 -21.37 -5.07 12.53
CA ASN A 672 -21.66 -6.37 13.10
C ASN A 672 -20.56 -6.77 14.09
N ASP A 673 -20.87 -6.83 15.38
CA ASP A 673 -19.90 -7.15 16.43
C ASP A 673 -19.80 -8.66 16.75
N GLY A 674 -20.44 -9.50 15.93
CA GLY A 674 -20.57 -10.94 16.13
C GLY A 674 -21.73 -11.37 17.02
N LEU A 675 -22.43 -10.43 17.67
CA LEU A 675 -23.69 -10.66 18.38
C LEU A 675 -24.85 -9.91 17.71
N GLU A 676 -24.65 -8.63 17.39
CA GLU A 676 -25.65 -7.77 16.75
C GLU A 676 -25.02 -6.64 15.92
N ASP A 677 -25.86 -5.94 15.16
CA ASP A 677 -25.49 -4.80 14.31
C ASP A 677 -25.62 -3.48 15.09
N ARG A 678 -24.49 -2.79 15.35
CA ARG A 678 -24.46 -1.54 16.16
C ARG A 678 -24.27 -0.28 15.31
N TYR A 679 -24.84 0.84 15.78
CA TYR A 679 -24.65 2.18 15.19
C TYR A 679 -23.76 3.11 16.03
N ASP A 680 -23.53 2.76 17.30
CA ASP A 680 -22.66 3.43 18.27
C ASP A 680 -22.31 2.43 19.40
N LEU A 681 -21.69 2.91 20.48
CA LEU A 681 -21.27 2.12 21.64
C LEU A 681 -21.86 2.65 22.97
N GLU A 682 -23.04 3.30 22.97
CA GLU A 682 -23.59 3.91 24.19
C GLU A 682 -23.74 2.90 25.34
N GLY A 683 -23.27 3.30 26.53
CA GLY A 683 -23.44 2.54 27.77
C GLY A 683 -22.46 1.39 27.97
N PHE A 684 -21.53 1.18 27.03
CA PHE A 684 -20.39 0.28 27.21
C PHE A 684 -19.24 0.99 27.93
N ASP A 685 -18.56 0.29 28.83
CA ASP A 685 -17.15 0.60 29.07
C ASP A 685 -16.34 0.11 27.87
N VAL A 686 -15.26 0.81 27.51
CA VAL A 686 -14.39 0.45 26.39
C VAL A 686 -12.92 0.59 26.76
N LEU A 687 -12.08 -0.30 26.22
CA LEU A 687 -10.62 -0.13 26.25
C LEU A 687 -10.18 0.66 25.01
N VAL A 688 -9.42 1.73 25.23
CA VAL A 688 -8.71 2.46 24.17
C VAL A 688 -7.20 2.27 24.32
N ALA A 689 -6.52 2.02 23.21
CA ALA A 689 -5.06 1.80 23.17
C ALA A 689 -4.45 2.30 21.85
N ARG A 690 -3.18 2.72 21.86
CA ARG A 690 -2.44 3.09 20.65
C ARG A 690 -1.28 2.12 20.39
N CYS A 691 -0.86 1.96 19.14
CA CYS A 691 0.32 1.17 18.78
C CYS A 691 1.51 2.07 18.39
N PRO A 692 2.72 1.83 18.92
CA PRO A 692 3.07 0.80 19.91
C PRO A 692 2.53 1.12 21.31
N ALA A 693 2.46 0.09 22.16
CA ALA A 693 2.18 0.21 23.60
C ALA A 693 3.25 -0.53 24.40
N HIS A 694 3.74 0.09 25.46
CA HIS A 694 4.95 -0.30 26.19
C HIS A 694 4.81 -0.22 27.71
N LEU A 695 4.16 0.80 28.24
CA LEU A 695 3.80 0.95 29.66
C LEU A 695 2.47 0.23 29.95
N PRO A 696 2.20 -0.19 31.20
CA PRO A 696 0.91 -0.78 31.56
C PRO A 696 -0.26 0.22 31.45
N SER A 697 0.03 1.52 31.49
CA SER A 697 -0.92 2.63 31.32
C SER A 697 -1.33 2.92 29.87
N ASP A 698 -0.63 2.37 28.87
CA ASP A 698 -0.86 2.69 27.45
C ASP A 698 -2.17 2.07 26.88
N ILE A 699 -2.91 1.33 27.72
CA ILE A 699 -4.29 0.93 27.52
C ILE A 699 -5.11 1.56 28.65
N GLN A 700 -6.17 2.30 28.29
CA GLN A 700 -7.07 2.95 29.25
C GLN A 700 -8.51 2.44 29.06
N LYS A 701 -9.16 2.05 30.15
CA LYS A 701 -10.61 1.82 30.25
C LYS A 701 -11.29 3.16 30.48
N VAL A 702 -12.23 3.49 29.60
CA VAL A 702 -13.01 4.74 29.57
C VAL A 702 -14.47 4.41 29.24
N LYS A 703 -15.40 5.34 29.45
CA LYS A 703 -16.83 5.10 29.22
C LYS A 703 -17.27 5.58 27.85
N ALA A 704 -17.92 4.74 27.06
CA ALA A 704 -18.56 5.16 25.82
C ALA A 704 -19.96 5.73 26.09
N VAL A 705 -20.20 6.95 25.56
CA VAL A 705 -21.43 7.71 25.76
C VAL A 705 -21.92 8.32 24.43
N TYR A 706 -23.21 8.59 24.33
CA TYR A 706 -23.79 9.29 23.19
C TYR A 706 -24.10 10.75 23.53
N LYS A 707 -23.47 11.69 22.82
CA LYS A 707 -23.81 13.12 22.83
C LYS A 707 -24.48 13.46 21.49
N PRO A 708 -25.78 13.85 21.47
CA PRO A 708 -26.52 14.14 20.24
C PRO A 708 -25.90 15.25 19.38
N GLU A 709 -25.10 16.13 19.97
CA GLU A 709 -24.38 17.21 19.32
C GLU A 709 -23.27 16.67 18.40
N LEU A 710 -22.56 15.63 18.87
CA LEU A 710 -21.47 14.97 18.17
C LEU A 710 -21.92 13.90 17.16
N ARG A 711 -23.23 13.60 17.05
CA ARG A 711 -23.81 12.54 16.17
C ARG A 711 -23.41 12.57 14.70
N HIS A 712 -22.85 13.69 14.24
CA HIS A 712 -22.37 13.91 12.88
C HIS A 712 -20.92 13.43 12.65
N LEU A 713 -20.20 13.15 13.74
CA LEU A 713 -18.83 12.65 13.75
C LEU A 713 -18.86 11.12 13.75
N LYS A 714 -18.77 10.53 12.56
CA LYS A 714 -18.85 9.09 12.31
C LYS A 714 -17.51 8.50 11.85
N ASP A 715 -17.30 7.21 12.14
CA ASP A 715 -16.09 6.45 11.82
C ASP A 715 -14.79 7.05 12.40
N VAL A 716 -14.94 7.70 13.56
CA VAL A 716 -13.91 8.34 14.37
C VAL A 716 -14.21 8.07 15.84
N ILE A 717 -13.20 8.09 16.71
CA ILE A 717 -13.41 8.16 18.15
C ILE A 717 -13.14 9.59 18.63
N VAL A 718 -14.12 10.16 19.33
CA VAL A 718 -14.03 11.49 19.93
C VAL A 718 -13.54 11.34 21.36
N PHE A 719 -12.39 11.94 21.64
CA PHE A 719 -11.81 12.09 22.97
C PHE A 719 -12.18 13.47 23.58
N PRO A 720 -12.24 13.59 24.91
CA PRO A 720 -12.61 14.83 25.55
C PRO A 720 -11.48 15.88 25.45
N CYS A 721 -11.86 17.15 25.25
CA CYS A 721 -10.97 18.29 25.47
C CYS A 721 -10.92 18.72 26.96
N THR A 722 -11.55 17.96 27.85
CA THR A 722 -11.78 18.28 29.27
C THR A 722 -10.90 17.40 30.15
N GLY A 723 -10.65 17.85 31.40
CA GLY A 723 -9.71 17.19 32.32
C GLY A 723 -8.39 17.94 32.46
N GLN A 724 -7.37 17.26 33.01
CA GLN A 724 -6.04 17.84 33.25
C GLN A 724 -5.04 17.52 32.13
N GLU A 725 -5.19 16.36 31.48
CA GLU A 725 -4.27 15.78 30.49
C GLU A 725 -5.11 15.20 29.34
N PRO A 726 -4.67 15.32 28.07
CA PRO A 726 -5.39 14.74 26.95
C PRO A 726 -5.31 13.21 26.98
N LEU A 727 -6.44 12.54 26.73
CA LEU A 727 -6.51 11.07 26.71
C LEU A 727 -5.55 10.45 25.66
N ALA A 728 -5.23 11.15 24.57
CA ALA A 728 -4.28 10.69 23.57
C ALA A 728 -2.84 10.55 24.10
N ASP A 729 -2.37 11.45 24.96
CA ASP A 729 -1.00 11.41 25.51
C ASP A 729 -0.83 10.22 26.47
N LYS A 730 -1.88 9.86 27.22
CA LYS A 730 -1.91 8.64 28.04
C LYS A 730 -1.72 7.34 27.24
N LEU A 731 -1.97 7.34 25.92
CA LEU A 731 -1.81 6.19 25.04
C LEU A 731 -0.39 6.18 24.40
N SER A 732 0.63 5.92 25.22
CA SER A 732 2.05 5.90 24.83
C SER A 732 2.58 7.23 24.25
N GLY A 733 2.04 8.39 24.65
CA GLY A 733 2.40 9.70 24.09
C GLY A 733 1.84 9.90 22.67
N GLY A 734 0.51 9.84 22.53
CA GLY A 734 -0.21 10.04 21.27
C GLY A 734 -0.68 11.47 21.03
N ASP A 735 -0.86 11.80 19.76
CA ASP A 735 -1.36 13.11 19.30
C ASP A 735 -2.61 12.95 18.43
N TYR A 736 -3.22 14.06 17.99
CA TYR A 736 -4.36 14.07 17.08
C TYR A 736 -3.95 14.42 15.63
N ASP A 737 -2.67 14.28 15.27
CA ASP A 737 -2.12 14.66 13.96
C ASP A 737 -2.26 13.54 12.90
N GLY A 738 -2.60 12.33 13.35
CA GLY A 738 -2.95 11.18 12.52
C GLY A 738 -3.18 9.85 13.22
N ASP A 739 -3.10 9.80 14.55
CA ASP A 739 -3.14 8.54 15.28
C ASP A 739 -4.50 7.83 15.22
N LYS A 740 -4.44 6.53 15.48
CA LYS A 740 -5.60 5.66 15.62
C LYS A 740 -5.59 4.97 16.98
N ALA A 741 -6.73 4.94 17.63
CA ALA A 741 -6.96 4.06 18.77
C ALA A 741 -7.46 2.70 18.25
N TRP A 742 -7.00 1.63 18.87
CA TRP A 742 -7.76 0.40 18.99
C TRP A 742 -8.84 0.64 20.05
N ILE A 743 -10.08 0.25 19.75
CA ILE A 743 -11.23 0.35 20.64
C ILE A 743 -11.79 -1.06 20.82
N CYS A 744 -12.01 -1.49 22.06
CA CYS A 744 -12.60 -2.79 22.39
C CYS A 744 -13.74 -2.64 23.39
N TRP A 745 -14.87 -3.27 23.13
CA TRP A 745 -16.06 -3.32 24.00
C TRP A 745 -16.47 -4.75 24.37
N ASP A 746 -15.56 -5.71 24.18
CA ASP A 746 -15.76 -7.10 24.60
C ASP A 746 -15.77 -7.24 26.13
N LYS A 747 -16.89 -7.69 26.70
CA LYS A 747 -17.08 -7.73 28.15
C LYS A 747 -16.14 -8.71 28.87
N ASP A 748 -15.82 -9.85 28.27
CA ASP A 748 -14.91 -10.84 28.91
C ASP A 748 -13.49 -10.26 29.09
N ILE A 749 -13.12 -9.27 28.27
CA ILE A 749 -11.83 -8.56 28.32
C ILE A 749 -11.95 -7.25 29.12
N VAL A 750 -12.97 -6.44 28.87
CA VAL A 750 -13.14 -5.08 29.44
C VAL A 750 -13.52 -5.12 30.92
N ASP A 751 -14.40 -6.04 31.35
CA ASP A 751 -14.83 -6.11 32.76
C ASP A 751 -13.75 -6.72 33.66
N ASN A 752 -12.83 -7.47 33.07
CA ASN A 752 -11.66 -8.04 33.74
C ASN A 752 -10.44 -7.10 33.75
N PHE A 753 -10.48 -5.93 33.12
CA PHE A 753 -9.34 -4.99 33.01
C PHE A 753 -9.43 -3.84 34.03
N ARG A 754 -8.28 -3.43 34.58
CA ARG A 754 -8.14 -2.27 35.49
C ARG A 754 -7.17 -1.23 34.90
N ASN A 755 -7.44 0.06 35.12
CA ASN A 755 -6.49 1.11 34.73
C ASN A 755 -5.24 1.07 35.63
N ALA A 756 -4.08 1.29 35.00
CA ALA A 756 -2.83 1.60 35.68
C ALA A 756 -2.57 3.11 35.60
N GLU A 757 -2.09 3.70 36.70
CA GLU A 757 -1.53 5.05 36.70
C GLU A 757 -0.26 5.10 35.84
N VAL A 758 0.05 6.27 35.27
CA VAL A 758 1.25 6.47 34.44
C VAL A 758 2.50 6.34 35.32
N PRO A 759 3.38 5.33 35.11
CA PRO A 759 4.52 5.12 36.01
C PRO A 759 5.53 6.25 35.92
N THR A 760 6.03 6.76 37.06
CA THR A 760 6.94 7.92 37.10
C THR A 760 8.13 7.77 36.14
N LYS A 761 8.30 8.73 35.23
CA LYS A 761 9.39 8.72 34.25
C LYS A 761 10.76 8.90 34.95
N PRO A 762 11.74 8.01 34.76
CA PRO A 762 13.09 8.21 35.25
C PRO A 762 13.75 9.43 34.60
N SER A 763 14.65 10.12 35.30
CA SER A 763 15.55 11.06 34.62
C SER A 763 16.51 10.29 33.72
N PHE A 764 16.74 10.83 32.52
CA PHE A 764 17.72 10.34 31.55
C PHE A 764 18.73 11.45 31.21
N ASP A 765 19.10 12.27 32.19
CA ASP A 765 20.11 13.32 32.04
C ASP A 765 21.43 12.77 31.48
N GLY A 766 22.02 13.48 30.51
CA GLY A 766 23.24 13.04 29.82
C GLY A 766 23.10 11.78 28.94
N TYR A 767 21.88 11.25 28.73
CA TYR A 767 21.59 10.23 27.69
C TYR A 767 21.07 10.84 26.38
N PHE A 768 20.31 11.94 26.48
CA PHE A 768 19.65 12.58 25.35
C PHE A 768 20.05 14.05 25.26
N GLU A 769 21.19 14.32 24.65
CA GLU A 769 21.64 15.69 24.36
C GLU A 769 21.09 16.10 22.97
N PRO A 770 20.02 16.93 22.89
CA PRO A 770 19.43 17.32 21.62
C PRO A 770 20.37 18.28 20.87
N ASN A 771 20.42 18.14 19.54
CA ASN A 771 21.22 19.02 18.70
C ASN A 771 20.53 20.38 18.54
N LYS A 772 20.82 21.30 19.46
CA LYS A 772 20.22 22.65 19.53
C LYS A 772 20.79 23.64 18.50
N ARG A 773 21.71 23.24 17.61
CA ARG A 773 22.29 24.13 16.59
C ARG A 773 21.21 24.61 15.61
N THR A 774 21.13 25.93 15.43
CA THR A 774 20.14 26.59 14.57
C THR A 774 20.67 26.81 13.15
N VAL A 775 19.78 27.05 12.19
CA VAL A 775 20.17 27.40 10.80
C VAL A 775 21.07 28.66 10.79
N LYS A 776 20.71 29.67 11.60
CA LYS A 776 21.51 30.87 11.87
C LYS A 776 22.95 30.55 12.31
N SER A 777 23.12 29.59 13.22
CA SER A 777 24.46 29.17 13.68
C SER A 777 25.29 28.52 12.57
N LEU A 778 24.68 27.72 11.69
CA LEU A 778 25.37 27.14 10.53
C LEU A 778 25.77 28.21 9.51
N ILE A 779 24.93 29.21 9.28
CA ILE A 779 25.24 30.37 8.42
C ILE A 779 26.42 31.16 8.99
N SER A 780 26.46 31.42 10.30
CA SER A 780 27.59 32.10 10.95
C SER A 780 28.90 31.30 10.92
N MET A 781 28.84 29.96 10.89
CA MET A 781 30.05 29.10 10.85
C MET A 781 30.55 28.76 9.44
N HIS A 782 29.67 28.72 8.43
CA HIS A 782 30.01 28.21 7.09
C HIS A 782 29.65 29.17 5.94
N GLY A 783 28.94 30.27 6.21
CA GLY A 783 28.53 31.25 5.21
C GLY A 783 27.25 30.86 4.44
N GLN A 784 26.57 31.88 3.90
CA GLN A 784 25.26 31.77 3.25
C GLN A 784 25.24 30.84 2.01
N SER A 785 26.37 30.62 1.34
CA SER A 785 26.46 29.70 0.20
C SER A 785 26.58 28.23 0.61
N ASN A 786 27.21 27.94 1.75
CA ASN A 786 27.68 26.58 2.07
C ASN A 786 26.94 25.95 3.26
N PHE A 787 26.16 26.72 4.04
CA PHE A 787 25.47 26.21 5.24
C PHE A 787 24.55 25.02 4.92
N LEU A 788 23.89 25.00 3.76
CA LEU A 788 22.98 23.93 3.35
C LEU A 788 23.73 22.61 3.09
N ASP A 789 24.91 22.67 2.48
CA ASP A 789 25.70 21.47 2.21
C ASP A 789 26.26 20.87 3.50
N HIS A 790 26.62 21.71 4.48
CA HIS A 790 26.98 21.27 5.84
C HIS A 790 25.77 20.72 6.62
N LEU A 791 24.60 21.37 6.52
CA LEU A 791 23.32 20.92 7.11
C LEU A 791 22.97 19.51 6.60
N LEU A 792 23.03 19.32 5.28
CA LEU A 792 22.73 18.05 4.64
C LEU A 792 23.80 17.00 4.95
N GLU A 793 25.10 17.34 5.00
CA GLU A 793 26.17 16.40 5.37
C GLU A 793 25.98 15.83 6.79
N GLU A 794 25.71 16.70 7.78
CA GLU A 794 25.45 16.26 9.15
C GLU A 794 24.13 15.48 9.27
N ALA A 795 23.07 15.91 8.58
CA ALA A 795 21.80 15.20 8.55
C ALA A 795 21.90 13.81 7.87
N PHE A 796 22.66 13.69 6.78
CA PHE A 796 22.87 12.41 6.10
C PHE A 796 23.72 11.46 6.95
N THR A 797 24.79 11.95 7.57
CA THR A 797 25.62 11.15 8.49
C THR A 797 24.77 10.60 9.65
N PHE A 798 23.90 11.44 10.23
CA PHE A 798 22.96 11.04 11.28
C PHE A 798 21.94 9.98 10.85
N HIS A 799 21.43 10.04 9.62
CA HIS A 799 20.46 9.05 9.10
C HIS A 799 21.14 7.77 8.58
N LEU A 800 22.42 7.80 8.23
CA LEU A 800 23.21 6.61 7.87
C LEU A 800 23.59 5.78 9.11
N ALA A 801 23.80 6.42 10.26
CA ALA A 801 24.11 5.73 11.51
C ALA A 801 23.04 4.68 11.93
N PRO A 802 23.41 3.60 12.66
CA PRO A 802 22.46 2.58 13.08
C PRO A 802 21.41 3.10 14.08
N LYS A 803 20.12 2.90 13.80
CA LYS A 803 19.04 3.28 14.73
C LYS A 803 18.81 2.24 15.82
N PHE A 804 18.69 2.71 17.08
CA PHE A 804 18.59 1.83 18.24
C PHE A 804 17.16 1.45 18.63
N VAL A 805 16.11 2.10 18.08
CA VAL A 805 14.70 1.80 18.39
C VAL A 805 14.40 0.30 18.28
N GLY A 806 14.63 -0.31 17.11
CA GLY A 806 14.35 -1.73 16.89
C GLY A 806 15.19 -2.68 17.75
N ILE A 807 16.41 -2.28 18.12
CA ILE A 807 17.29 -3.05 19.02
C ILE A 807 16.72 -3.01 20.44
N CYS A 808 16.35 -1.82 20.93
CA CYS A 808 15.79 -1.60 22.26
C CYS A 808 14.40 -2.25 22.39
N THR A 809 13.55 -2.24 21.35
CA THR A 809 12.25 -2.94 21.36
C THR A 809 12.44 -4.45 21.48
N ASN A 810 13.32 -5.04 20.67
CA ASN A 810 13.63 -6.48 20.76
C ASN A 810 14.31 -6.86 22.08
N TYR A 811 15.01 -5.93 22.75
CA TYR A 811 15.58 -6.15 24.07
C TYR A 811 14.51 -6.08 25.17
N LYS A 812 13.64 -5.06 25.17
CA LYS A 812 12.53 -4.91 26.13
C LYS A 812 11.59 -6.11 26.07
N GLU A 813 11.24 -6.54 24.85
CA GLU A 813 10.38 -7.70 24.61
C GLU A 813 10.96 -8.98 25.25
N ARG A 814 12.27 -9.22 25.11
CA ARG A 814 12.94 -10.34 25.79
C ARG A 814 12.99 -10.15 27.30
N LEU A 815 13.25 -8.94 27.78
CA LEU A 815 13.37 -8.64 29.22
C LEU A 815 12.04 -8.87 29.93
N ALA A 816 10.94 -8.34 29.37
CA ALA A 816 9.58 -8.58 29.85
C ALA A 816 9.22 -10.07 29.87
N TYR A 817 9.52 -10.79 28.77
CA TYR A 817 9.27 -12.22 28.64
C TYR A 817 10.00 -13.06 29.70
N HIS A 818 11.32 -12.84 29.90
CA HIS A 818 12.09 -13.58 30.93
C HIS A 818 11.82 -13.13 32.37
N LYS A 819 11.08 -12.03 32.57
CA LYS A 819 10.65 -11.52 33.90
C LYS A 819 9.16 -11.81 34.20
N ASP A 820 8.39 -12.33 33.23
CA ASP A 820 6.92 -12.52 33.27
C ASP A 820 6.14 -11.29 33.81
N SER A 821 6.64 -10.08 33.54
CA SER A 821 6.09 -8.85 34.10
C SER A 821 6.47 -7.60 33.31
N LEU A 822 5.55 -6.64 33.28
CA LEU A 822 5.75 -5.30 32.72
C LEU A 822 6.05 -4.24 33.79
N ASP A 823 5.73 -4.52 35.06
CA ASP A 823 5.78 -3.56 36.18
C ASP A 823 7.17 -3.52 36.86
N VAL A 824 8.09 -4.42 36.48
CA VAL A 824 9.47 -4.42 36.97
C VAL A 824 10.20 -3.17 36.47
N SER A 825 10.89 -2.46 37.38
CA SER A 825 11.59 -1.19 37.07
C SER A 825 12.46 -1.27 35.80
N SER A 826 13.24 -2.33 35.60
CA SER A 826 14.08 -2.48 34.40
C SER A 826 13.28 -2.59 33.08
N VAL A 827 12.04 -3.08 33.11
CA VAL A 827 11.10 -3.09 31.97
C VAL A 827 10.41 -1.73 31.79
N LEU A 828 10.05 -1.05 32.87
CA LEU A 828 9.51 0.31 32.84
C LEU A 828 10.54 1.33 32.31
N ASN A 829 11.79 1.24 32.76
CA ASN A 829 12.92 2.04 32.28
C ASN A 829 13.12 1.85 30.77
N MET A 830 13.08 0.60 30.29
CA MET A 830 13.13 0.28 28.85
C MET A 830 11.91 0.79 28.07
N SER A 831 10.75 0.90 28.70
CA SER A 831 9.54 1.47 28.07
C SER A 831 9.69 2.98 27.90
N TRP A 832 10.09 3.69 28.96
CA TRP A 832 10.36 5.13 28.93
C TRP A 832 11.53 5.52 28.01
N LEU A 833 12.54 4.65 27.88
CA LEU A 833 13.59 4.76 26.86
C LEU A 833 12.98 4.74 25.45
N LEU A 834 12.11 3.77 25.14
CA LEU A 834 11.51 3.65 23.81
C LEU A 834 10.64 4.85 23.45
N SER A 835 9.78 5.32 24.36
CA SER A 835 8.97 6.53 24.13
C SER A 835 9.85 7.76 23.84
N THR A 836 11.02 7.85 24.48
CA THR A 836 11.98 8.95 24.25
C THR A 836 12.78 8.77 22.94
N LEU A 837 13.04 7.53 22.51
CA LEU A 837 13.72 7.23 21.24
C LEU A 837 12.86 7.47 19.99
N VAL A 838 11.52 7.49 20.09
CA VAL A 838 10.63 7.82 18.95
C VAL A 838 10.92 9.22 18.40
N ASP A 839 11.28 10.17 19.26
CA ASP A 839 11.61 11.55 18.88
C ASP A 839 13.09 11.77 18.47
N GLN A 840 13.89 10.70 18.37
CA GLN A 840 15.30 10.81 18.00
C GLN A 840 15.48 11.52 16.65
N THR A 841 14.68 11.19 15.62
CA THR A 841 14.79 11.80 14.28
C THR A 841 14.39 13.26 14.26
N LYS A 842 13.44 13.69 15.11
CA LYS A 842 13.02 15.09 15.24
C LYS A 842 14.06 15.91 16.03
N SER A 843 14.69 15.30 17.03
CA SER A 843 15.54 15.97 18.02
C SER A 843 17.03 15.96 17.71
N GLY A 844 17.47 15.06 16.82
CA GLY A 844 18.86 14.98 16.36
C GLY A 844 19.88 14.56 17.42
N PHE A 845 19.46 13.94 18.53
CA PHE A 845 20.37 13.45 19.55
C PHE A 845 21.05 12.14 19.12
N MET A 846 22.34 12.01 19.42
CA MET A 846 23.07 10.76 19.17
C MET A 846 22.74 9.74 20.25
N PHE A 847 22.41 8.51 19.84
CA PHE A 847 22.32 7.35 20.73
C PHE A 847 23.06 6.20 20.05
N ASN A 848 24.08 5.65 20.72
CA ASN A 848 25.05 4.72 20.12
C ASN A 848 25.40 3.57 21.07
N ASP A 849 26.23 2.61 20.63
CA ASP A 849 26.64 1.44 21.43
C ASP A 849 27.21 1.79 22.83
N LYS A 850 27.90 2.93 22.98
CA LYS A 850 28.48 3.36 24.27
C LYS A 850 27.38 3.79 25.23
N ILE A 851 26.45 4.63 24.74
CA ILE A 851 25.29 5.13 25.50
C ILE A 851 24.34 3.97 25.83
N TRP A 852 24.09 3.07 24.87
CA TRP A 852 23.27 1.87 25.07
C TRP A 852 23.84 0.94 26.14
N ARG A 853 25.15 0.61 26.10
CA ARG A 853 25.80 -0.19 27.14
C ARG A 853 25.76 0.47 28.51
N ARG A 854 25.90 1.80 28.58
CA ARG A 854 25.73 2.56 29.84
C ARG A 854 24.31 2.40 30.39
N PHE A 855 23.29 2.53 29.52
CA PHE A 855 21.89 2.33 29.89
C PHE A 855 21.63 0.91 30.41
N GLN A 856 22.12 -0.12 29.71
CA GLN A 856 21.96 -1.51 30.15
C GLN A 856 22.58 -1.78 31.54
N LYS A 857 23.71 -1.15 31.84
CA LYS A 857 24.40 -1.28 33.13
C LYS A 857 23.67 -0.56 34.26
N GLU A 858 23.17 0.65 34.01
CA GLU A 858 22.55 1.51 35.03
C GLU A 858 21.07 1.19 35.28
N TYR A 859 20.30 0.85 34.23
CA TYR A 859 18.83 0.72 34.29
C TYR A 859 18.30 -0.71 34.05
N CYS A 860 19.14 -1.63 33.55
CA CYS A 860 18.72 -2.99 33.13
C CYS A 860 19.53 -4.11 33.80
N GLU A 861 19.97 -3.90 35.05
CA GLU A 861 20.67 -4.92 35.88
C GLU A 861 21.94 -5.52 35.22
N ASN A 862 22.52 -4.83 34.23
CA ASN A 862 23.64 -5.31 33.40
C ASN A 862 23.36 -6.65 32.68
N GLN A 863 22.09 -6.95 32.35
CA GLN A 863 21.70 -8.17 31.62
C GLN A 863 22.02 -8.09 30.13
N ILE A 864 23.30 -8.26 29.76
CA ILE A 864 23.81 -8.05 28.39
C ILE A 864 23.21 -9.04 27.37
N PHE A 865 22.93 -10.29 27.77
CA PHE A 865 22.41 -11.33 26.88
C PHE A 865 21.10 -11.92 27.39
N LEU A 866 20.07 -11.88 26.54
CA LEU A 866 18.75 -12.48 26.79
C LEU A 866 18.42 -13.46 25.65
N LYS A 867 17.98 -14.66 26.01
CA LYS A 867 17.53 -15.70 25.05
C LYS A 867 16.33 -15.18 24.22
N ARG A 868 16.15 -15.74 23.03
CA ARG A 868 14.97 -15.51 22.18
C ARG A 868 13.71 -16.10 22.86
N PRO A 869 12.53 -15.46 22.79
CA PRO A 869 11.29 -16.03 23.33
C PRO A 869 10.79 -17.21 22.51
N ALA A 870 10.20 -18.23 23.15
CA ALA A 870 9.80 -19.46 22.46
C ALA A 870 8.73 -19.23 21.37
N TYR A 871 7.77 -18.33 21.58
CA TYR A 871 6.79 -17.94 20.56
C TYR A 871 7.40 -17.38 19.27
N LYS A 872 8.68 -16.97 19.25
CA LYS A 872 9.34 -16.53 18.01
C LYS A 872 9.84 -17.68 17.14
N ASP A 873 9.77 -18.93 17.59
CA ASP A 873 10.27 -20.09 16.84
C ASP A 873 9.09 -20.89 16.26
N ASP A 874 9.25 -21.41 15.03
CA ASP A 874 8.12 -21.98 14.27
C ASP A 874 7.62 -23.33 14.82
N SER A 875 8.52 -24.05 15.48
CA SER A 875 8.28 -25.32 16.16
C SER A 875 8.47 -25.17 17.67
N ILE A 876 7.47 -24.64 18.37
CA ILE A 876 7.32 -24.92 19.79
C ILE A 876 7.04 -26.43 19.90
N GLY A 877 7.97 -27.18 20.51
CA GLY A 877 7.70 -28.55 20.96
C GLY A 877 6.78 -28.56 22.18
N SER A 878 6.34 -29.72 22.65
CA SER A 878 5.46 -29.81 23.82
C SER A 878 6.13 -29.27 25.10
N ILE A 879 5.94 -27.97 25.36
CA ILE A 879 6.33 -27.35 26.64
C ILE A 879 5.43 -27.94 27.72
N SER A 880 6.02 -28.47 28.79
CA SER A 880 5.28 -29.20 29.83
C SER A 880 4.15 -28.36 30.46
N GLU A 881 4.35 -27.04 30.55
CA GLU A 881 3.31 -26.02 30.80
C GLU A 881 3.86 -24.66 30.31
N PRO A 882 3.25 -23.99 29.31
CA PRO A 882 3.72 -22.69 28.84
C PRO A 882 3.30 -21.56 29.78
N CYS A 883 4.22 -21.11 30.64
CA CYS A 883 3.95 -20.09 31.65
C CYS A 883 3.49 -18.75 31.03
N HIS A 884 4.24 -18.22 30.05
CA HIS A 884 4.00 -16.92 29.45
C HIS A 884 2.85 -16.96 28.43
N ILE A 885 1.92 -15.99 28.48
CA ILE A 885 0.70 -15.99 27.66
C ILE A 885 0.96 -16.17 26.15
N LEU A 886 2.02 -15.57 25.62
CA LEU A 886 2.34 -15.62 24.19
C LEU A 886 2.75 -17.04 23.72
N ASP A 887 3.39 -17.82 24.58
CA ASP A 887 3.74 -19.22 24.28
C ASP A 887 2.48 -20.09 24.36
N PHE A 888 1.68 -19.92 25.43
CA PHE A 888 0.39 -20.58 25.62
C PHE A 888 -0.54 -20.37 24.41
N LEU A 889 -0.75 -19.11 24.01
CA LEU A 889 -1.58 -18.76 22.86
C LEU A 889 -1.04 -19.34 21.55
N LYS A 890 0.29 -19.38 21.33
CA LYS A 890 0.85 -20.00 20.11
C LYS A 890 0.70 -21.52 20.10
N CYS A 891 0.80 -22.19 21.25
CA CYS A 891 0.48 -23.61 21.40
C CYS A 891 -1.01 -23.87 21.10
N THR A 892 -1.93 -23.15 21.73
CA THR A 892 -3.37 -23.32 21.49
C THR A 892 -3.78 -23.01 20.05
N ILE A 893 -3.19 -21.99 19.41
CA ILE A 893 -3.40 -21.76 17.96
C ILE A 893 -2.90 -22.96 17.13
N GLN A 894 -1.75 -23.55 17.47
CA GLN A 894 -1.22 -24.72 16.75
C GLN A 894 -2.15 -25.94 16.88
N GLU A 895 -2.68 -26.20 18.08
CA GLU A 895 -3.63 -27.28 18.34
C GLU A 895 -4.96 -27.06 17.61
N LEU A 896 -5.54 -25.87 17.74
CA LEU A 896 -6.78 -25.49 17.05
C LEU A 896 -6.63 -25.60 15.53
N ILE A 897 -5.51 -25.15 14.96
CA ILE A 897 -5.23 -25.31 13.52
C ILE A 897 -5.08 -26.78 13.14
N GLN A 898 -4.41 -27.60 13.94
CA GLN A 898 -4.26 -29.02 13.65
C GLN A 898 -5.62 -29.76 13.70
N GLN A 899 -6.51 -29.38 14.63
CA GLN A 899 -7.90 -29.84 14.66
C GLN A 899 -8.64 -29.37 13.40
N GLY A 900 -8.64 -28.07 13.09
CA GLY A 900 -9.32 -27.50 11.93
C GLY A 900 -8.84 -28.04 10.58
N LEU A 901 -7.55 -28.36 10.42
CA LEU A 901 -7.02 -29.05 9.25
C LEU A 901 -7.46 -30.52 9.18
N THR A 902 -7.53 -31.20 10.32
CA THR A 902 -8.07 -32.57 10.40
C THR A 902 -9.56 -32.59 10.02
N ASP A 903 -10.33 -31.60 10.46
CA ASP A 903 -11.75 -31.44 10.11
C ASP A 903 -11.94 -31.10 8.63
N LEU A 904 -11.11 -30.22 8.08
CA LEU A 904 -11.10 -29.87 6.66
C LEU A 904 -10.74 -31.09 5.78
N HIS A 905 -9.81 -31.94 6.23
CA HIS A 905 -9.49 -33.20 5.58
C HIS A 905 -10.56 -34.28 5.78
N ARG A 906 -11.27 -34.31 6.91
CA ARG A 906 -12.43 -35.21 7.16
C ARG A 906 -13.67 -34.83 6.36
N TYR A 907 -13.89 -33.54 6.09
CA TYR A 907 -15.00 -33.08 5.23
C TYR A 907 -14.99 -33.70 3.82
N ARG A 908 -13.82 -34.18 3.36
CA ARG A 908 -13.63 -34.97 2.14
C ARG A 908 -14.22 -36.40 2.21
N SER A 909 -14.66 -36.87 3.38
CA SER A 909 -15.09 -38.25 3.62
C SER A 909 -16.55 -38.41 4.02
N ASP A 910 -17.22 -37.37 4.52
CA ASP A 910 -18.44 -37.55 5.31
C ASP A 910 -19.75 -37.12 4.59
N GLN A 911 -19.66 -36.47 3.42
CA GLN A 911 -20.82 -35.91 2.69
C GLN A 911 -21.17 -36.71 1.43
N ASN A 912 -21.88 -37.82 1.64
CA ASN A 912 -22.60 -38.56 0.61
C ASN A 912 -23.77 -39.27 1.32
N GLY A 913 -24.99 -39.19 0.77
CA GLY A 913 -26.23 -39.56 1.48
C GLY A 913 -26.37 -41.01 1.97
N ASN A 914 -25.44 -41.90 1.59
CA ASN A 914 -25.36 -43.30 2.00
C ASN A 914 -24.14 -43.61 2.90
N GLY A 915 -23.48 -42.62 3.48
CA GLY A 915 -22.40 -42.82 4.47
C GLY A 915 -21.08 -43.37 3.89
N GLY A 916 -20.67 -42.88 2.71
CA GLY A 916 -19.42 -43.28 2.05
C GLY A 916 -18.60 -42.07 1.57
N PRO A 917 -17.27 -42.24 1.33
CA PRO A 917 -16.36 -41.13 1.04
C PRO A 917 -16.74 -40.31 -0.20
N LEU A 918 -16.47 -39.01 -0.13
CA LEU A 918 -16.75 -38.06 -1.21
C LEU A 918 -15.73 -38.26 -2.34
N VAL A 919 -16.18 -38.88 -3.44
CA VAL A 919 -15.31 -39.26 -4.57
C VAL A 919 -14.97 -38.05 -5.44
N LEU A 920 -14.12 -37.15 -4.91
CA LEU A 920 -13.54 -36.03 -5.65
C LEU A 920 -12.81 -36.53 -6.89
N SER A 921 -13.35 -36.23 -8.05
CA SER A 921 -12.84 -36.73 -9.32
C SER A 921 -11.73 -35.84 -9.87
N THR A 922 -10.71 -36.46 -10.47
CA THR A 922 -9.82 -35.75 -11.42
C THR A 922 -10.38 -35.76 -12.84
N PHE A 923 -11.37 -36.63 -13.09
CA PHE A 923 -12.00 -36.88 -14.39
C PHE A 923 -13.33 -36.14 -14.50
N ASP A 924 -13.55 -35.49 -15.63
CA ASP A 924 -14.84 -34.92 -16.02
C ASP A 924 -15.17 -35.43 -17.43
N LYS A 925 -16.35 -36.05 -17.57
CA LYS A 925 -16.82 -36.61 -18.86
C LYS A 925 -16.98 -35.51 -19.92
N ASP A 926 -17.36 -34.30 -19.49
CA ASP A 926 -17.67 -33.19 -20.40
C ASP A 926 -16.37 -32.66 -21.03
N LEU A 927 -15.23 -32.76 -20.33
CA LEU A 927 -13.93 -32.30 -20.82
C LEU A 927 -13.30 -33.21 -21.88
N ILE A 928 -13.66 -34.50 -21.89
CA ILE A 928 -13.25 -35.43 -22.96
C ILE A 928 -14.27 -35.50 -24.12
N SER A 929 -15.45 -34.90 -23.96
CA SER A 929 -16.54 -34.96 -24.95
C SER A 929 -16.11 -34.43 -26.32
N TYR A 930 -15.44 -33.27 -26.34
CA TYR A 930 -14.99 -32.60 -27.57
C TYR A 930 -14.09 -33.49 -28.43
N TRP A 931 -13.09 -34.14 -27.83
CA TRP A 931 -12.25 -35.08 -28.54
C TRP A 931 -13.01 -36.35 -28.94
N ASN A 932 -13.87 -36.89 -28.07
CA ASN A 932 -14.61 -38.12 -28.37
C ASN A 932 -15.63 -37.95 -29.51
N GLU A 933 -16.35 -36.84 -29.55
CA GLU A 933 -17.31 -36.49 -30.61
C GLU A 933 -16.59 -36.30 -31.95
N PHE A 934 -15.44 -35.63 -31.96
CA PHE A 934 -14.55 -35.53 -33.13
C PHE A 934 -14.01 -36.89 -33.56
N GLU A 935 -13.50 -37.70 -32.63
CA GLU A 935 -12.94 -39.04 -32.90
C GLU A 935 -14.02 -40.01 -33.43
N ALA A 936 -15.28 -39.84 -33.06
CA ALA A 936 -16.41 -40.59 -33.61
C ALA A 936 -16.80 -40.08 -35.02
N GLY A 937 -17.02 -38.78 -35.18
CA GLY A 937 -17.38 -38.18 -36.49
C GLY A 937 -16.33 -38.43 -37.57
N ALA A 938 -15.04 -38.35 -37.22
CA ALA A 938 -13.94 -38.65 -38.13
C ALA A 938 -13.89 -40.15 -38.52
N LYS A 939 -14.23 -41.07 -37.62
CA LYS A 939 -14.32 -42.51 -37.94
C LYS A 939 -15.49 -42.81 -38.89
N ASN A 940 -16.63 -42.16 -38.71
CA ASN A 940 -17.75 -42.28 -39.64
C ASN A 940 -17.38 -41.74 -41.02
N LEU A 941 -16.76 -40.55 -41.10
CA LEU A 941 -16.31 -39.95 -42.37
C LEU A 941 -15.31 -40.86 -43.11
N ILE A 942 -14.34 -41.44 -42.41
CA ILE A 942 -13.41 -42.43 -42.98
C ILE A 942 -14.17 -43.66 -43.48
N CYS A 943 -15.08 -44.22 -42.67
CA CYS A 943 -15.80 -45.43 -43.04
C CYS A 943 -16.78 -45.25 -44.23
N GLU A 944 -17.36 -44.06 -44.38
CA GLU A 944 -18.33 -43.74 -45.44
C GLU A 944 -17.66 -43.27 -46.74
N GLN A 945 -16.54 -42.54 -46.66
CA GLN A 945 -15.99 -41.81 -47.82
C GLN A 945 -14.54 -42.17 -48.17
N ASP A 946 -13.74 -42.72 -47.25
CA ASP A 946 -12.29 -42.88 -47.45
C ASP A 946 -11.67 -44.05 -46.64
N PRO A 947 -12.15 -45.31 -46.78
CA PRO A 947 -11.88 -46.38 -45.80
C PRO A 947 -10.43 -46.86 -45.72
N ALA A 948 -9.59 -46.48 -46.68
CA ALA A 948 -8.16 -46.80 -46.71
C ALA A 948 -7.28 -45.73 -46.02
N SER A 949 -7.87 -44.63 -45.51
CA SER A 949 -7.11 -43.47 -45.06
C SER A 949 -6.83 -43.46 -43.55
N ASN A 950 -5.55 -43.45 -43.20
CA ASN A 950 -5.05 -43.54 -41.83
C ASN A 950 -4.85 -42.18 -41.14
N TRP A 951 -5.32 -41.07 -41.73
CA TRP A 951 -5.01 -39.71 -41.27
C TRP A 951 -5.39 -39.43 -39.81
N LEU A 952 -6.47 -40.04 -39.32
CA LEU A 952 -6.92 -39.86 -37.92
C LEU A 952 -6.00 -40.56 -36.92
N LEU A 953 -5.46 -41.72 -37.29
CA LEU A 953 -4.45 -42.45 -36.51
C LEU A 953 -3.11 -41.68 -36.50
N GLU A 954 -2.72 -41.13 -37.65
CA GLU A 954 -1.53 -40.29 -37.79
C GLU A 954 -1.62 -39.02 -36.93
N LEU A 955 -2.68 -38.22 -37.11
CA LEU A 955 -2.95 -36.99 -36.36
C LEU A 955 -2.95 -37.24 -34.86
N ARG A 956 -3.62 -38.31 -34.42
CA ARG A 956 -3.70 -38.68 -33.01
C ARG A 956 -2.32 -39.10 -32.46
N SER A 957 -1.56 -39.91 -33.19
CA SER A 957 -0.22 -40.34 -32.78
C SER A 957 0.76 -39.17 -32.66
N ASN A 958 0.77 -38.26 -33.65
CA ASN A 958 1.60 -37.05 -33.64
C ASN A 958 1.25 -36.14 -32.45
N LEU A 959 -0.05 -35.94 -32.19
CA LEU A 959 -0.53 -35.09 -31.10
C LEU A 959 -0.30 -35.71 -29.71
N GLU A 960 -0.51 -37.02 -29.53
CA GLU A 960 -0.18 -37.73 -28.29
C GLU A 960 1.33 -37.63 -27.98
N ARG A 961 2.20 -37.76 -28.99
CA ARG A 961 3.66 -37.59 -28.89
C ARG A 961 4.06 -36.18 -28.44
N GLU A 962 3.48 -35.14 -29.03
CA GLU A 962 3.87 -33.75 -28.75
C GLU A 962 3.33 -33.23 -27.41
N ILE A 963 2.11 -33.64 -27.03
CA ILE A 963 1.61 -33.44 -25.66
C ILE A 963 2.51 -34.17 -24.65
N HIS A 964 3.00 -35.37 -24.98
CA HIS A 964 3.93 -36.11 -24.12
C HIS A 964 5.27 -35.38 -23.94
N GLN A 965 5.85 -34.82 -25.01
CA GLN A 965 7.06 -34.00 -24.92
C GLN A 965 6.87 -32.77 -24.02
N CYS A 966 5.72 -32.09 -24.15
CA CYS A 966 5.37 -30.97 -23.25
C CYS A 966 5.19 -31.41 -21.79
N ALA A 967 4.58 -32.58 -21.56
CA ALA A 967 4.38 -33.14 -20.22
C ALA A 967 5.70 -33.59 -19.57
N SER A 968 6.66 -34.11 -20.33
CA SER A 968 8.00 -34.45 -19.83
C SER A 968 8.82 -33.20 -19.53
N CYS A 969 8.80 -32.19 -20.41
CA CYS A 969 9.41 -30.89 -20.16
C CYS A 969 8.85 -30.20 -18.90
N TRP A 970 7.53 -30.29 -18.65
CA TRP A 970 6.93 -29.85 -17.39
C TRP A 970 7.53 -30.58 -16.18
N VAL A 971 7.72 -31.90 -16.26
CA VAL A 971 8.30 -32.67 -15.15
C VAL A 971 9.74 -32.28 -14.90
N GLU A 972 10.56 -32.10 -15.94
CA GLU A 972 11.95 -31.65 -15.83
C GLU A 972 12.05 -30.28 -15.15
N MET A 973 11.29 -29.28 -15.64
CA MET A 973 11.35 -27.89 -15.13
C MET A 973 10.78 -27.74 -13.71
N MET A 974 9.90 -28.63 -13.26
CA MET A 974 9.18 -28.53 -11.99
C MET A 974 9.67 -29.48 -10.89
N SER A 975 10.64 -30.36 -11.15
CA SER A 975 11.12 -31.37 -10.18
C SER A 975 12.43 -31.01 -9.45
N GLY A 976 13.08 -29.89 -9.80
CA GLY A 976 14.30 -29.42 -9.13
C GLY A 976 14.07 -28.81 -7.74
N PRO A 977 15.14 -28.58 -6.94
CA PRO A 977 15.03 -27.90 -5.64
C PRO A 977 14.42 -26.50 -5.77
N ASP A 978 14.83 -25.75 -6.81
CA ASP A 978 14.30 -24.43 -7.16
C ASP A 978 12.93 -24.51 -7.87
N GLY A 979 12.26 -25.67 -7.88
CA GLY A 979 11.01 -25.93 -8.61
C GLY A 979 9.81 -25.08 -8.18
N ARG A 980 9.90 -24.42 -7.02
CA ARG A 980 8.91 -23.44 -6.55
C ARG A 980 9.21 -22.01 -7.03
N ASP A 981 10.49 -21.68 -7.17
CA ASP A 981 10.93 -20.36 -7.60
C ASP A 981 10.77 -20.23 -9.11
N HIS A 982 10.31 -19.07 -9.56
CA HIS A 982 9.96 -18.82 -10.97
C HIS A 982 8.95 -19.83 -11.56
N TYR A 983 8.08 -20.43 -10.73
CA TYR A 983 7.05 -21.39 -11.15
C TYR A 983 6.18 -20.89 -12.31
N LEU A 984 5.73 -19.62 -12.24
CA LEU A 984 4.89 -19.03 -13.28
C LEU A 984 5.66 -18.82 -14.60
N ASP A 985 6.92 -18.40 -14.52
CA ASP A 985 7.77 -18.17 -15.69
C ASP A 985 8.08 -19.50 -16.39
N LYS A 986 8.42 -20.54 -15.60
CA LYS A 986 8.59 -21.92 -16.07
C LYS A 986 7.32 -22.48 -16.71
N ALA A 987 6.15 -22.20 -16.12
CA ALA A 987 4.86 -22.63 -16.66
C ALA A 987 4.52 -21.91 -17.98
N ALA A 988 4.89 -20.64 -18.14
CA ALA A 988 4.74 -19.89 -19.39
C ALA A 988 5.58 -20.51 -20.51
N SER A 989 6.85 -20.83 -20.28
CA SER A 989 7.71 -21.46 -21.29
C SER A 989 7.24 -22.86 -21.72
N VAL A 990 6.57 -23.62 -20.84
CA VAL A 990 5.93 -24.89 -21.22
C VAL A 990 4.62 -24.64 -21.99
N TYR A 991 3.87 -23.59 -21.63
CA TYR A 991 2.67 -23.20 -22.35
C TYR A 991 2.98 -22.77 -23.79
N GLU A 992 4.02 -21.96 -24.02
CA GLU A 992 4.45 -21.55 -25.37
C GLU A 992 4.74 -22.76 -26.27
N ARG A 993 5.40 -23.79 -25.74
CA ARG A 993 5.64 -25.06 -26.45
C ARG A 993 4.34 -25.78 -26.77
N TRP A 994 3.42 -25.91 -25.81
CA TRP A 994 2.13 -26.56 -26.03
C TRP A 994 1.23 -25.77 -27.00
N ASP A 995 1.27 -24.45 -26.96
CA ASP A 995 0.49 -23.58 -27.85
C ASP A 995 0.97 -23.71 -29.29
N SER A 996 2.30 -23.80 -29.50
CA SER A 996 2.93 -24.00 -30.82
C SER A 996 2.60 -25.33 -31.52
N ILE A 997 2.03 -26.31 -30.80
CA ILE A 997 1.57 -27.59 -31.38
C ILE A 997 0.47 -27.32 -32.42
N SER A 998 0.72 -27.73 -33.66
CA SER A 998 -0.11 -27.54 -34.86
C SER A 998 -0.59 -28.87 -35.46
N PRO A 999 -1.67 -28.91 -36.26
CA PRO A 999 -2.21 -30.16 -36.78
C PRO A 999 -1.33 -30.77 -37.88
N GLN A 1000 -0.63 -31.86 -37.56
CA GLN A 1000 0.23 -32.60 -38.50
C GLN A 1000 -0.52 -33.77 -39.15
N ILE A 1001 -0.83 -33.64 -40.43
CA ILE A 1001 -1.40 -34.68 -41.29
C ILE A 1001 -0.57 -34.75 -42.59
N THR A 1002 0.15 -35.84 -42.82
CA THR A 1002 0.94 -36.09 -44.04
C THR A 1002 0.27 -37.08 -44.99
N THR A 1003 -0.65 -37.90 -44.48
CA THR A 1003 -1.52 -38.78 -45.28
C THR A 1003 -2.24 -38.01 -46.38
N ARG A 1004 -2.00 -38.38 -47.64
CA ARG A 1004 -2.62 -37.75 -48.82
C ARG A 1004 -3.92 -38.45 -49.20
N SER A 1005 -5.05 -37.93 -48.76
CA SER A 1005 -6.38 -38.34 -49.22
C SER A 1005 -7.37 -37.17 -49.23
N VAL A 1006 -8.56 -37.36 -49.82
CA VAL A 1006 -9.57 -36.30 -49.93
C VAL A 1006 -10.10 -35.91 -48.55
N SER A 1007 -10.40 -36.89 -47.68
CA SER A 1007 -10.84 -36.60 -46.31
C SER A 1007 -9.73 -35.94 -45.48
N ALA A 1008 -8.48 -36.36 -45.64
CA ALA A 1008 -7.32 -35.78 -44.95
C ALA A 1008 -7.10 -34.31 -45.35
N GLY A 1009 -7.21 -33.97 -46.64
CA GLY A 1009 -7.09 -32.60 -47.12
C GLY A 1009 -8.20 -31.68 -46.60
N PHE A 1010 -9.44 -32.16 -46.62
CA PHE A 1010 -10.60 -31.42 -46.08
C PHE A 1010 -10.49 -31.20 -44.56
N MET A 1011 -10.07 -32.22 -43.81
CA MET A 1011 -9.91 -32.13 -42.36
C MET A 1011 -8.71 -31.26 -41.96
N SER A 1012 -7.59 -31.32 -42.70
CA SER A 1012 -6.45 -30.42 -42.52
C SER A 1012 -6.88 -28.96 -42.71
N TRP A 1013 -7.67 -28.66 -43.75
CA TRP A 1013 -8.25 -27.33 -43.97
C TRP A 1013 -9.18 -26.90 -42.84
N ILE A 1014 -10.08 -27.77 -42.35
CA ILE A 1014 -10.97 -27.45 -41.21
C ILE A 1014 -10.17 -27.11 -39.94
N LEU A 1015 -9.10 -27.86 -39.65
CA LEU A 1015 -8.29 -27.69 -38.43
C LEU A 1015 -7.31 -26.51 -38.50
N THR A 1016 -7.02 -25.99 -39.70
CA THR A 1016 -6.13 -24.83 -39.92
C THR A 1016 -6.85 -23.55 -40.31
N ARG A 1017 -8.17 -23.59 -40.49
CA ARG A 1017 -8.96 -22.42 -40.91
C ARG A 1017 -9.12 -21.42 -39.74
N PRO A 1018 -8.65 -20.17 -39.86
CA PRO A 1018 -8.95 -19.14 -38.88
C PRO A 1018 -10.45 -18.82 -38.89
N PHE A 1019 -11.04 -18.76 -37.70
CA PHE A 1019 -12.44 -18.35 -37.49
C PHE A 1019 -12.48 -16.91 -36.94
N ASN A 1020 -13.65 -16.26 -37.01
CA ASN A 1020 -13.88 -14.90 -36.45
C ASN A 1020 -13.94 -14.89 -34.90
N HIS A 1021 -13.15 -15.73 -34.23
CA HIS A 1021 -13.10 -15.91 -32.79
C HIS A 1021 -11.67 -15.73 -32.28
N SER A 1022 -11.46 -15.73 -30.96
CA SER A 1022 -10.12 -15.61 -30.40
C SER A 1022 -9.28 -16.84 -30.77
N PRO A 1023 -8.03 -16.69 -31.29
CA PRO A 1023 -7.19 -17.82 -31.70
C PRO A 1023 -7.00 -18.88 -30.60
N LEU A 1024 -7.02 -18.45 -29.35
CA LEU A 1024 -6.88 -19.29 -28.15
C LEU A 1024 -8.09 -20.22 -27.89
N LEU A 1025 -9.19 -20.09 -28.64
CA LEU A 1025 -10.42 -20.89 -28.54
C LEU A 1025 -10.81 -21.53 -29.88
N GLU A 1026 -9.90 -21.60 -30.85
CA GLU A 1026 -10.12 -22.30 -32.13
C GLU A 1026 -10.35 -23.81 -31.94
N THR A 1027 -11.04 -24.43 -32.91
CA THR A 1027 -11.37 -25.87 -32.90
C THR A 1027 -10.17 -26.76 -32.59
N TRP A 1028 -9.00 -26.45 -33.17
CA TRP A 1028 -7.76 -27.18 -32.89
C TRP A 1028 -7.30 -27.04 -31.43
N GLN A 1029 -7.35 -25.84 -30.85
CA GLN A 1029 -6.98 -25.58 -29.45
C GLN A 1029 -7.92 -26.31 -28.47
N LEU A 1030 -9.22 -26.37 -28.78
CA LEU A 1030 -10.20 -27.11 -27.98
C LEU A 1030 -9.98 -28.63 -28.06
N LEU A 1031 -9.68 -29.17 -29.24
CA LEU A 1031 -9.33 -30.59 -29.42
C LEU A 1031 -8.02 -30.97 -28.71
N LYS A 1032 -6.98 -30.15 -28.87
CA LYS A 1032 -5.68 -30.28 -28.20
C LYS A 1032 -5.85 -30.25 -26.67
N ALA A 1033 -6.68 -29.36 -26.14
CA ALA A 1033 -7.02 -29.30 -24.71
C ALA A 1033 -7.79 -30.54 -24.22
N SER A 1034 -8.83 -30.96 -24.96
CA SER A 1034 -9.66 -32.12 -24.62
C SER A 1034 -8.84 -33.42 -24.59
N LEU A 1035 -7.92 -33.63 -25.55
CA LEU A 1035 -6.99 -34.75 -25.54
C LEU A 1035 -5.92 -34.62 -24.43
N THR A 1036 -5.38 -33.42 -24.20
CA THR A 1036 -4.43 -33.17 -23.09
C THR A 1036 -5.05 -33.58 -21.75
N PHE A 1037 -6.33 -33.27 -21.52
CA PHE A 1037 -7.08 -33.73 -20.36
C PHE A 1037 -7.27 -35.26 -20.37
N LYS A 1038 -7.78 -35.85 -21.46
CA LYS A 1038 -8.00 -37.30 -21.64
C LYS A 1038 -6.76 -38.15 -21.32
N LEU A 1039 -5.56 -37.65 -21.63
CA LEU A 1039 -4.28 -38.35 -21.40
C LEU A 1039 -3.70 -38.17 -19.98
N TYR A 1040 -3.90 -37.01 -19.36
CA TYR A 1040 -3.12 -36.58 -18.19
C TYR A 1040 -3.93 -36.17 -16.94
N HIS A 1041 -5.27 -36.12 -16.96
CA HIS A 1041 -6.08 -35.64 -15.83
C HIS A 1041 -5.73 -36.30 -14.48
N GLY A 1042 -5.57 -37.63 -14.46
CA GLY A 1042 -5.19 -38.39 -13.26
C GLY A 1042 -3.68 -38.48 -13.02
N LYS A 1043 -2.86 -38.32 -14.05
CA LYS A 1043 -1.39 -38.46 -13.97
C LYS A 1043 -0.70 -37.17 -13.52
N ARG A 1044 -1.12 -36.02 -14.07
CA ARG A 1044 -0.49 -34.70 -13.90
C ARG A 1044 -1.55 -33.57 -13.94
N PRO A 1045 -2.53 -33.53 -13.03
CA PRO A 1045 -3.61 -32.53 -13.07
C PRO A 1045 -3.11 -31.08 -13.11
N LYS A 1046 -2.05 -30.72 -12.35
CA LYS A 1046 -1.48 -29.36 -12.37
C LYS A 1046 -0.99 -28.92 -13.76
N PHE A 1047 -0.40 -29.82 -14.54
CA PHE A 1047 0.02 -29.55 -15.93
C PHE A 1047 -1.21 -29.30 -16.80
N VAL A 1048 -2.19 -30.20 -16.78
CA VAL A 1048 -3.42 -30.07 -17.58
C VAL A 1048 -4.14 -28.75 -17.34
N TRP A 1049 -4.32 -28.37 -16.07
CA TRP A 1049 -5.01 -27.14 -15.71
C TRP A 1049 -4.18 -25.88 -15.98
N GLN A 1050 -2.89 -25.83 -15.63
CA GLN A 1050 -2.06 -24.64 -15.88
C GLN A 1050 -1.82 -24.38 -17.37
N ILE A 1051 -1.85 -25.42 -18.22
CA ILE A 1051 -1.61 -25.30 -19.65
C ILE A 1051 -2.92 -25.10 -20.44
N ALA A 1052 -3.94 -25.93 -20.21
CA ALA A 1052 -5.17 -25.96 -21.03
C ALA A 1052 -6.44 -25.48 -20.31
N GLY A 1053 -6.33 -24.95 -19.08
CA GLY A 1053 -7.47 -24.63 -18.21
C GLY A 1053 -8.52 -23.72 -18.84
N ARG A 1054 -8.11 -22.76 -19.69
CA ARG A 1054 -9.00 -21.82 -20.39
C ARG A 1054 -9.87 -22.48 -21.43
N GLN A 1055 -9.30 -23.40 -22.21
CA GLN A 1055 -10.00 -24.20 -23.21
C GLN A 1055 -10.92 -25.22 -22.54
N LEU A 1056 -10.47 -25.83 -21.42
CA LEU A 1056 -11.28 -26.75 -20.63
C LEU A 1056 -12.49 -26.06 -19.98
N GLN A 1057 -12.30 -24.85 -19.44
CA GLN A 1057 -13.38 -24.00 -18.93
C GLN A 1057 -14.42 -23.69 -20.01
N PHE A 1058 -13.97 -23.35 -21.23
CA PHE A 1058 -14.84 -23.14 -22.37
C PHE A 1058 -15.64 -24.42 -22.73
N ILE A 1059 -14.97 -25.57 -22.85
CA ILE A 1059 -15.60 -26.88 -23.14
C ILE A 1059 -16.65 -27.28 -22.08
N LYS A 1060 -16.43 -26.94 -20.80
CA LYS A 1060 -17.44 -27.15 -19.76
C LYS A 1060 -18.63 -26.21 -19.94
N SER A 1061 -18.36 -24.92 -20.16
CA SER A 1061 -19.41 -23.90 -20.30
C SER A 1061 -20.34 -24.12 -21.49
N THR A 1062 -19.87 -24.69 -22.60
CA THR A 1062 -20.71 -24.99 -23.78
C THR A 1062 -21.72 -26.12 -23.58
N ARG A 1063 -21.65 -26.86 -22.46
CA ARG A 1063 -22.67 -27.83 -22.04
C ARG A 1063 -23.75 -27.22 -21.12
N ALA A 1064 -23.63 -25.95 -20.73
CA ALA A 1064 -24.68 -25.21 -20.03
C ALA A 1064 -25.78 -24.74 -21.01
N LYS A 1065 -27.00 -24.49 -20.50
CA LYS A 1065 -28.17 -24.14 -21.34
C LYS A 1065 -28.03 -22.84 -22.15
N ALA A 1066 -27.23 -21.88 -21.67
CA ALA A 1066 -26.95 -20.61 -22.35
C ALA A 1066 -25.67 -19.94 -21.79
N PRO A 1067 -24.46 -20.25 -22.29
CA PRO A 1067 -23.23 -19.59 -21.86
C PRO A 1067 -23.15 -18.16 -22.41
N ILE A 1068 -22.73 -17.21 -21.57
CA ILE A 1068 -22.50 -15.80 -21.95
C ILE A 1068 -20.98 -15.55 -22.03
N PRO A 1069 -20.39 -15.39 -23.22
CA PRO A 1069 -18.96 -15.10 -23.35
C PRO A 1069 -18.65 -13.65 -22.96
N VAL A 1070 -17.86 -13.46 -21.90
CA VAL A 1070 -17.46 -12.14 -21.40
C VAL A 1070 -16.00 -11.84 -21.78
N ILE A 1071 -15.73 -10.66 -22.36
CA ILE A 1071 -14.36 -10.24 -22.68
C ILE A 1071 -13.53 -9.99 -21.40
N SER A 1072 -12.23 -10.30 -21.47
CA SER A 1072 -11.26 -10.21 -20.36
C SER A 1072 -11.35 -8.91 -19.54
N ARG A 1073 -11.46 -7.75 -20.21
CA ARG A 1073 -11.56 -6.43 -19.56
C ARG A 1073 -12.84 -6.27 -18.74
N THR A 1074 -13.98 -6.72 -19.26
CA THR A 1074 -15.27 -6.65 -18.55
C THR A 1074 -15.30 -7.65 -17.39
N TYR A 1075 -14.82 -8.87 -17.60
CA TYR A 1075 -14.77 -9.91 -16.56
C TYR A 1075 -14.02 -9.45 -15.30
N LYS A 1076 -12.89 -8.73 -15.45
CA LYS A 1076 -12.13 -8.15 -14.32
C LYS A 1076 -12.93 -7.17 -13.45
N VAL A 1077 -13.99 -6.56 -13.97
CA VAL A 1077 -14.80 -5.54 -13.29
C VAL A 1077 -16.07 -6.13 -12.65
N LEU A 1078 -16.58 -7.25 -13.16
CA LEU A 1078 -17.75 -7.93 -12.59
C LEU A 1078 -17.49 -8.40 -11.15
N ARG A 1079 -18.54 -8.38 -10.31
CA ARG A 1079 -18.54 -8.75 -8.89
C ARG A 1079 -19.80 -9.56 -8.57
N PRO A 1080 -19.76 -10.49 -7.60
CA PRO A 1080 -20.96 -11.21 -7.15
C PRO A 1080 -21.94 -10.25 -6.46
N ASP A 1081 -23.21 -10.28 -6.86
CA ASP A 1081 -24.26 -9.48 -6.22
C ASP A 1081 -24.73 -10.16 -4.93
N GLY A 1082 -24.15 -9.73 -3.81
CA GLY A 1082 -24.48 -10.26 -2.49
C GLY A 1082 -25.96 -10.15 -2.09
N LYS A 1083 -26.73 -9.21 -2.64
CA LYS A 1083 -28.18 -9.08 -2.37
C LYS A 1083 -28.95 -10.13 -3.15
N ARG A 1084 -28.70 -10.26 -4.44
CA ARG A 1084 -29.34 -11.27 -5.30
C ARG A 1084 -28.99 -12.70 -4.85
N ILE A 1085 -27.76 -12.94 -4.42
CA ILE A 1085 -27.33 -14.24 -3.88
C ILE A 1085 -28.09 -14.56 -2.59
N ALA A 1086 -28.21 -13.62 -1.65
CA ALA A 1086 -28.99 -13.83 -0.43
C ALA A 1086 -30.48 -14.11 -0.73
N GLN A 1087 -31.07 -13.40 -1.69
CA GLN A 1087 -32.44 -13.67 -2.15
C GLN A 1087 -32.59 -15.07 -2.77
N HIS A 1088 -31.60 -15.54 -3.55
CA HIS A 1088 -31.62 -16.86 -4.17
C HIS A 1088 -31.63 -17.97 -3.12
N CYS A 1089 -30.69 -17.94 -2.17
CA CYS A 1089 -30.61 -18.95 -1.11
C CYS A 1089 -31.90 -19.02 -0.28
N VAL A 1090 -32.46 -17.87 0.12
CA VAL A 1090 -33.75 -17.82 0.84
C VAL A 1090 -34.90 -18.43 0.01
N SER A 1091 -34.90 -18.25 -1.31
CA SER A 1091 -35.89 -18.90 -2.17
C SER A 1091 -35.68 -20.40 -2.37
N GLU A 1092 -34.43 -20.88 -2.40
CA GLU A 1092 -34.12 -22.32 -2.49
C GLU A 1092 -34.45 -23.05 -1.17
N ASP A 1093 -34.09 -22.47 -0.02
CA ASP A 1093 -34.45 -22.98 1.30
C ASP A 1093 -35.97 -23.01 1.51
N GLY A 1094 -36.69 -21.97 1.04
CA GLY A 1094 -38.15 -21.93 1.06
C GLY A 1094 -38.80 -23.03 0.20
N VAL A 1095 -38.29 -23.25 -1.02
CA VAL A 1095 -38.77 -24.33 -1.90
C VAL A 1095 -38.44 -25.71 -1.33
N LEU A 1096 -37.30 -25.89 -0.65
CA LEU A 1096 -36.98 -27.12 0.08
C LEU A 1096 -37.92 -27.35 1.27
N ALA A 1097 -38.35 -26.30 1.97
CA ALA A 1097 -39.33 -26.43 3.05
C ALA A 1097 -40.73 -26.83 2.54
N GLU A 1098 -41.21 -26.24 1.43
CA GLU A 1098 -42.50 -26.61 0.83
C GLU A 1098 -42.52 -28.05 0.30
N ASN A 1099 -41.39 -28.56 -0.23
CA ASN A 1099 -41.27 -29.93 -0.72
C ASN A 1099 -41.12 -31.01 0.38
N ILE A 1100 -41.15 -30.63 1.67
CA ILE A 1100 -41.17 -31.58 2.81
C ILE A 1100 -42.61 -31.81 3.32
N SER A 1101 -43.58 -31.01 2.88
CA SER A 1101 -45.01 -31.21 3.17
C SER A 1101 -45.76 -31.99 2.07
N ILE A 1102 -46.34 -33.14 2.46
CA ILE A 1102 -47.28 -33.99 1.69
C ILE A 1102 -46.58 -34.85 0.61
N PRO A 1103 -46.58 -36.19 0.79
CA PRO A 1103 -47.64 -37.02 0.21
C PRO A 1103 -48.64 -37.59 1.25
N ASP A 1104 -49.89 -37.71 0.79
CA ASP A 1104 -51.10 -38.27 1.46
C ASP A 1104 -51.45 -37.81 2.89
#